data_AF-A0A484NX49-F1
#
_entry.id   AF-A0A484NX49-F1
#
_cell.length_a   1.000
_cell.length_b   1.000
_cell.length_c   1.000
_cell.angle_alpha   90.00
_cell.angle_beta   90.00
_cell.angle_gamma   90.00
#
_symmetry.space_group_name_H-M   'P 1'
#
loop_
_entity.id
_entity.type
_entity.pdbx_description
1 polymer ?
#
loop_
_entity_poly.entity_id
_entity_poly.type
_entity_poly.pdbx_seq_one_letter_code
_entity_poly.pdbx_strand_id
1 'polypeptide(L)'
;MAQAALALPGTLQTPYYRYDIDEDQLGGAPDQFSLNQPLDASSRMFIKNARFHKAGPDGRINTSDDERLRLFGINLSFAANFPAPEDAAGIARRLKRQGFNAVRLHHMDTSPGTATDPPVSLLTPGPYPSFNDAAVTRLRGFIEALAKEGIYVNLNLRVGYQFRPDVDKVPAFDASQQARPIASPIVVYYPRMVELQARFASEAIARLGLANNPALAMVEINNESGLLAAWQRREWRDAVPEQYSPELLRLWKAWLAQRYGSVEQACAAWRTCEKADEVILLTPEDAEAAESGLQVLRDKLDSQWLRLSGQRVGGRDASSDPASGKALRTRDFLLFLADTDRAYYKQIRQVIHQAAGFPVPVTGTQMGYGGILNLVSHEEMDYTDEHFYVDHPHFINGSSDVRDWRIWNVSLTGKHMDLLTGMALRRDVRKPLVVSEFNQPLPSLPAAELVPITAAFAALQDWDGLFFFDYADGSRGPAVPGSFALRGDWGKVALIGQAARLFRSGWIPANQEALVLPMPADTQAALAASRRPDALEAHLAARHGVVEAMGWSRRIALDPSASEDTPVARPAAPAQPLRSPGGEVTYDPTQGVLGIQAPQVLGLFGRPPASPDANGLGARFTGNDPAPHASILLTAADNKPLADSQQLLLSLGSGTVGTQPGSLPPRPKQMVKHPSGSDSWTLEPDPQFMQRPSGSHNGSGQPWLTLNRADVSWPTPWTAAQVYPLDGQGKRMAALPASRVSIGGGRLTVSVQATSQETSPWYEIVPGPAQAAAGRP
;
A
#
# COMPACT_ATOMS: atom_id res chain seq x y z
N MET A 1 -27.45 -18.10 -25.44
CA MET A 1 -27.88 -17.11 -26.44
C MET A 1 -27.93 -15.76 -25.75
N ALA A 2 -27.07 -14.83 -26.15
CA ALA A 2 -26.97 -13.50 -25.53
C ALA A 2 -28.11 -12.61 -26.05
N GLN A 3 -29.01 -12.19 -25.17
CA GLN A 3 -29.87 -11.04 -25.46
C GLN A 3 -28.97 -9.80 -25.45
N ALA A 4 -28.85 -9.14 -26.61
CA ALA A 4 -28.29 -7.81 -26.71
C ALA A 4 -29.21 -6.85 -25.93
N ALA A 5 -28.86 -6.58 -24.67
CA ALA A 5 -29.42 -5.45 -23.95
C ALA A 5 -29.04 -4.18 -24.73
N LEU A 6 -30.02 -3.34 -25.05
CA LEU A 6 -29.79 -2.01 -25.61
C LEU A 6 -28.76 -1.29 -24.73
N ALA A 7 -27.57 -1.03 -25.29
CA ALA A 7 -26.49 -0.40 -24.56
C ALA A 7 -26.92 1.02 -24.15
N LEU A 8 -26.85 1.31 -22.85
CA LEU A 8 -27.07 2.67 -22.37
C LEU A 8 -25.95 3.58 -22.92
N PRO A 9 -26.28 4.77 -23.47
CA PRO A 9 -25.27 5.74 -23.90
C PRO A 9 -24.28 6.02 -22.76
N GLY A 10 -22.97 6.00 -23.04
CA GLY A 10 -21.94 6.24 -22.03
C GLY A 10 -21.58 5.04 -21.13
N THR A 11 -21.93 3.81 -21.54
CA THR A 11 -21.54 2.56 -20.87
C THR A 11 -20.24 2.00 -21.45
N LEU A 12 -19.36 1.48 -20.61
CA LEU A 12 -18.20 0.72 -21.06
C LEU A 12 -18.64 -0.69 -21.50
N GLN A 13 -18.51 -1.02 -22.80
CA GLN A 13 -18.88 -2.33 -23.34
C GLN A 13 -17.79 -3.38 -23.09
N THR A 14 -17.71 -3.89 -21.86
CA THR A 14 -16.77 -4.95 -21.49
C THR A 14 -17.48 -6.30 -21.34
N PRO A 15 -17.01 -7.38 -21.98
CA PRO A 15 -17.55 -8.71 -21.75
C PRO A 15 -17.14 -9.24 -20.37
N TYR A 16 -18.04 -9.98 -19.71
CA TYR A 16 -17.79 -10.57 -18.40
C TYR A 16 -18.11 -12.08 -18.37
N TYR A 17 -17.51 -12.79 -17.43
CA TYR A 17 -17.86 -14.17 -17.08
C TYR A 17 -17.97 -14.34 -15.57
N ARG A 18 -18.67 -15.40 -15.14
CA ARG A 18 -18.69 -15.79 -13.73
C ARG A 18 -17.56 -16.75 -13.42
N TYR A 19 -16.94 -16.52 -12.29
CA TYR A 19 -15.98 -17.43 -11.69
C TYR A 19 -16.02 -17.21 -10.19
N ASP A 20 -15.83 -18.26 -9.42
CA ASP A 20 -15.79 -18.17 -7.96
C ASP A 20 -14.57 -18.92 -7.46
N ILE A 21 -13.79 -18.30 -6.58
CA ILE A 21 -12.61 -18.89 -5.97
C ILE A 21 -13.02 -19.45 -4.62
N ASP A 22 -12.84 -20.76 -4.43
CA ASP A 22 -13.05 -21.44 -3.15
C ASP A 22 -11.74 -21.38 -2.36
N GLU A 23 -11.56 -20.27 -1.62
CA GLU A 23 -10.35 -20.03 -0.82
C GLU A 23 -10.09 -21.14 0.22
N ASP A 24 -11.13 -21.84 0.70
CA ASP A 24 -10.99 -22.91 1.70
C ASP A 24 -10.33 -24.15 1.12
N GLN A 25 -10.62 -24.46 -0.14
CA GLN A 25 -10.15 -25.65 -0.84
C GLN A 25 -9.11 -25.36 -1.92
N LEU A 26 -8.60 -24.12 -1.99
CA LEU A 26 -7.59 -23.72 -2.96
C LEU A 26 -6.35 -24.63 -2.86
N GLY A 27 -6.07 -25.37 -3.93
CA GLY A 27 -4.94 -26.29 -4.05
C GLY A 27 -4.28 -26.19 -5.42
N GLY A 28 -3.46 -27.18 -5.77
CA GLY A 28 -2.84 -27.27 -7.09
C GLY A 28 -1.79 -26.17 -7.34
N ALA A 29 -1.64 -25.76 -8.59
CA ALA A 29 -0.62 -24.80 -9.00
C ALA A 29 -0.76 -23.37 -8.38
N PRO A 30 -1.97 -22.84 -8.15
CA PRO A 30 -2.15 -21.53 -7.47
C PRO A 30 -1.75 -21.52 -5.99
N ASP A 31 -1.77 -22.67 -5.31
CA ASP A 31 -1.57 -22.78 -3.87
C ASP A 31 -0.14 -22.43 -3.43
N GLN A 32 -0.02 -21.47 -2.50
CA GLN A 32 1.23 -21.01 -1.93
C GLN A 32 1.50 -21.52 -0.50
N PHE A 33 0.74 -22.53 -0.06
CA PHE A 33 0.80 -23.04 1.32
C PHE A 33 2.23 -23.32 1.84
N SER A 34 3.13 -23.79 0.98
CA SER A 34 4.51 -24.14 1.33
C SER A 34 5.41 -22.95 1.66
N LEU A 35 5.01 -21.70 1.34
CA LEU A 35 5.80 -20.51 1.66
C LEU A 35 5.84 -20.20 3.16
N ASN A 36 4.96 -20.79 3.96
CA ASN A 36 4.89 -20.51 5.40
C ASN A 36 5.15 -21.78 6.22
N GLN A 37 5.82 -21.58 7.35
CA GLN A 37 5.99 -22.57 8.40
C GLN A 37 5.44 -22.00 9.71
N PRO A 38 4.87 -22.82 10.62
CA PRO A 38 4.37 -22.36 11.91
C PRO A 38 5.41 -21.51 12.65
N LEU A 39 4.97 -20.43 13.28
CA LEU A 39 5.85 -19.52 14.01
C LEU A 39 6.28 -20.13 15.34
N ASP A 40 7.56 -20.03 15.65
CA ASP A 40 8.18 -20.47 16.90
C ASP A 40 9.26 -19.47 17.37
N ALA A 41 10.11 -19.85 18.32
CA ALA A 41 11.18 -18.96 18.81
C ALA A 41 12.18 -18.54 17.72
N SER A 42 12.45 -19.39 16.73
CA SER A 42 13.28 -19.05 15.56
C SER A 42 12.58 -18.02 14.69
N SER A 43 11.25 -17.92 14.75
CA SER A 43 10.53 -16.94 13.94
C SER A 43 10.62 -15.51 14.47
N ARG A 44 11.26 -15.25 15.62
CA ARG A 44 11.30 -13.91 16.22
C ARG A 44 11.92 -12.88 15.26
N MET A 45 11.10 -11.92 14.83
CA MET A 45 11.53 -10.85 13.94
C MET A 45 12.28 -9.74 14.68
N PHE A 46 13.31 -9.20 14.03
CA PHE A 46 14.09 -8.05 14.50
C PHE A 46 14.77 -7.34 13.31
N ILE A 47 15.46 -6.23 13.57
CA ILE A 47 16.21 -5.48 12.55
C ILE A 47 17.71 -5.78 12.68
N LYS A 48 18.31 -6.13 11.55
CA LYS A 48 19.78 -6.28 11.38
C LYS A 48 20.17 -5.63 10.07
N ASN A 49 21.18 -4.76 10.10
CA ASN A 49 21.69 -4.06 8.91
C ASN A 49 20.60 -3.36 8.08
N ALA A 50 19.72 -2.59 8.75
CA ALA A 50 18.60 -1.89 8.11
C ALA A 50 17.60 -2.79 7.36
N ARG A 51 17.49 -4.07 7.76
CA ARG A 51 16.62 -5.07 7.15
C ARG A 51 15.93 -5.95 8.18
N PHE A 52 14.72 -6.38 7.85
CA PHE A 52 13.99 -7.38 8.62
C PHE A 52 14.66 -8.75 8.49
N HIS A 53 14.91 -9.35 9.65
CA HIS A 53 15.38 -10.71 9.81
C HIS A 53 14.51 -11.43 10.83
N LYS A 54 14.48 -12.75 10.76
CA LYS A 54 14.00 -13.61 11.86
C LYS A 54 15.18 -14.34 12.49
N ALA A 55 15.04 -14.72 13.75
CA ALA A 55 16.00 -15.57 14.44
C ALA A 55 16.24 -16.87 13.62
N GLY A 56 17.43 -17.45 13.78
CA GLY A 56 17.71 -18.75 13.19
C GLY A 56 17.23 -19.90 14.09
N PRO A 57 17.51 -21.16 13.69
CA PRO A 57 17.24 -22.34 14.52
C PRO A 57 17.73 -22.26 15.98
N ASP A 58 18.75 -21.43 16.27
CA ASP A 58 19.24 -21.24 17.64
C ASP A 58 18.33 -20.38 18.55
N GLY A 59 17.31 -19.73 17.96
CA GLY A 59 16.31 -18.90 18.63
C GLY A 59 16.86 -17.58 19.21
N ARG A 60 18.08 -17.19 18.84
CA ARG A 60 18.72 -15.94 19.25
C ARG A 60 18.76 -14.98 18.06
N ILE A 61 18.85 -13.69 18.37
CA ILE A 61 18.97 -12.62 17.37
C ILE A 61 20.43 -12.18 17.27
N ASN A 62 20.84 -11.67 16.10
CA ASN A 62 22.21 -11.23 15.81
C ASN A 62 23.24 -12.36 15.81
N THR A 63 22.85 -13.54 15.35
CA THR A 63 23.70 -14.72 15.18
C THR A 63 23.97 -14.99 13.70
N SER A 64 24.74 -16.03 13.40
CA SER A 64 25.12 -16.36 12.02
C SER A 64 24.01 -17.05 11.23
N ASP A 65 23.00 -17.60 11.91
CA ASP A 65 21.87 -18.32 11.35
C ASP A 65 20.61 -17.46 11.18
N ASP A 66 20.66 -16.16 11.50
CA ASP A 66 19.60 -15.21 11.20
C ASP A 66 19.25 -15.22 9.69
N GLU A 67 17.95 -15.27 9.38
CA GLU A 67 17.47 -15.31 7.99
C GLU A 67 16.79 -14.00 7.59
N ARG A 68 17.09 -13.51 6.39
CA ARG A 68 16.39 -12.37 5.78
C ARG A 68 14.89 -12.65 5.69
N LEU A 69 14.06 -11.73 6.18
CA LEU A 69 12.61 -11.85 6.18
C LEU A 69 11.95 -10.73 5.38
N ARG A 70 11.20 -11.07 4.34
CA ARG A 70 10.28 -10.15 3.63
C ARG A 70 8.84 -10.44 4.02
N LEU A 71 8.10 -9.41 4.39
CA LEU A 71 6.68 -9.52 4.74
C LEU A 71 5.81 -9.19 3.53
N PHE A 72 5.02 -10.16 3.09
CA PHE A 72 3.92 -9.95 2.17
C PHE A 72 2.63 -10.12 2.98
N GLY A 73 2.05 -9.00 3.38
CA GLY A 73 0.96 -8.92 4.32
C GLY A 73 -0.34 -8.40 3.71
N ILE A 74 -1.35 -8.40 4.56
CA ILE A 74 -2.72 -8.00 4.23
C ILE A 74 -3.36 -7.33 5.44
N ASN A 75 -4.23 -6.36 5.21
CA ASN A 75 -4.93 -5.67 6.29
C ASN A 75 -6.25 -6.35 6.64
N LEU A 76 -6.60 -6.36 7.91
CA LEU A 76 -7.95 -6.66 8.40
C LEU A 76 -8.47 -5.45 9.16
N SER A 77 -9.70 -5.04 8.88
CA SER A 77 -10.27 -3.82 9.44
C SER A 77 -11.47 -4.11 10.33
N PHE A 78 -11.65 -3.30 11.39
CA PHE A 78 -12.83 -3.34 12.26
C PHE A 78 -13.14 -4.76 12.78
N ALA A 79 -14.36 -5.26 12.52
CA ALA A 79 -14.84 -6.56 12.96
C ALA A 79 -14.06 -7.74 12.36
N ALA A 80 -13.38 -7.55 11.22
CA ALA A 80 -12.59 -8.62 10.59
C ALA A 80 -11.39 -9.06 11.44
N ASN A 81 -10.96 -8.22 12.40
CA ASN A 81 -9.92 -8.59 13.38
C ASN A 81 -10.42 -9.60 14.42
N PHE A 82 -11.73 -9.76 14.57
CA PHE A 82 -12.34 -10.54 15.66
C PHE A 82 -13.24 -11.66 15.12
N PRO A 83 -12.73 -12.56 14.26
CA PRO A 83 -13.53 -13.63 13.70
C PRO A 83 -14.09 -14.54 14.81
N ALA A 84 -15.17 -15.26 14.50
CA ALA A 84 -15.65 -16.30 15.39
C ALA A 84 -14.55 -17.37 15.60
N PRO A 85 -14.43 -17.96 16.80
CA PRO A 85 -13.39 -18.96 17.09
C PRO A 85 -13.32 -20.11 16.07
N GLU A 86 -14.47 -20.57 15.58
CA GLU A 86 -14.60 -21.61 14.57
C GLU A 86 -14.06 -21.21 13.19
N ASP A 87 -14.09 -19.92 12.86
CA ASP A 87 -13.65 -19.39 11.56
C ASP A 87 -12.16 -19.01 11.54
N ALA A 88 -11.59 -18.72 12.71
CA ALA A 88 -10.22 -18.18 12.85
C ALA A 88 -9.17 -19.04 12.12
N ALA A 89 -9.21 -20.36 12.31
CA ALA A 89 -8.28 -21.28 11.66
C ALA A 89 -8.52 -21.40 10.15
N GLY A 90 -9.77 -21.29 9.69
CA GLY A 90 -10.11 -21.27 8.27
C GLY A 90 -9.52 -20.04 7.59
N ILE A 91 -9.72 -18.86 8.17
CA ILE A 91 -9.19 -17.59 7.65
C ILE A 91 -7.66 -17.64 7.58
N ALA A 92 -6.97 -18.09 8.64
CA ALA A 92 -5.51 -18.22 8.64
C ALA A 92 -4.99 -19.12 7.50
N ARG A 93 -5.68 -20.25 7.25
CA ARG A 93 -5.35 -21.14 6.12
C ARG A 93 -5.58 -20.49 4.76
N ARG A 94 -6.69 -19.76 4.57
CA ARG A 94 -6.97 -19.03 3.32
C ARG A 94 -5.85 -18.04 3.00
N LEU A 95 -5.40 -17.28 4.00
CA LEU A 95 -4.32 -16.31 3.86
C LEU A 95 -2.98 -16.99 3.51
N LYS A 96 -2.65 -18.10 4.18
CA LYS A 96 -1.46 -18.90 3.89
C LYS A 96 -1.46 -19.47 2.47
N ARG A 97 -2.60 -19.99 1.99
CA ARG A 97 -2.76 -20.51 0.62
C ARG A 97 -2.56 -19.44 -0.46
N GLN A 98 -2.83 -18.17 -0.11
CA GLN A 98 -2.56 -17.01 -0.96
C GLN A 98 -1.12 -16.48 -0.83
N GLY A 99 -0.32 -17.03 0.08
CA GLY A 99 1.10 -16.67 0.24
C GLY A 99 1.34 -15.49 1.17
N PHE A 100 0.32 -15.00 1.89
CA PHE A 100 0.49 -13.99 2.93
C PHE A 100 1.25 -14.57 4.12
N ASN A 101 2.20 -13.82 4.68
CA ASN A 101 2.90 -14.17 5.92
C ASN A 101 2.81 -13.09 7.00
N ALA A 102 2.00 -12.04 6.79
CA ALA A 102 1.71 -11.06 7.83
C ALA A 102 0.26 -10.55 7.75
N VAL A 103 -0.30 -10.17 8.88
CA VAL A 103 -1.60 -9.49 9.00
C VAL A 103 -1.40 -8.18 9.76
N ARG A 104 -1.85 -7.06 9.19
CA ARG A 104 -1.95 -5.78 9.89
C ARG A 104 -3.36 -5.64 10.46
N LEU A 105 -3.43 -5.59 11.79
CA LEU A 105 -4.67 -5.54 12.54
C LEU A 105 -5.13 -4.10 12.68
N HIS A 106 -5.97 -3.63 11.77
CA HIS A 106 -6.29 -2.22 11.58
C HIS A 106 -7.67 -1.85 12.17
N HIS A 107 -7.85 -0.59 12.58
CA HIS A 107 -9.10 -0.10 13.19
C HIS A 107 -9.60 -0.88 14.43
N MET A 108 -8.74 -1.57 15.18
CA MET A 108 -9.15 -2.31 16.38
C MET A 108 -9.65 -1.41 17.51
N ASP A 109 -9.22 -0.16 17.56
CA ASP A 109 -9.58 0.84 18.57
C ASP A 109 -10.81 1.68 18.17
N THR A 110 -11.30 1.50 16.95
CA THR A 110 -12.37 2.34 16.38
C THR A 110 -13.73 1.88 16.88
N SER A 111 -14.68 2.81 17.03
CA SER A 111 -16.07 2.54 17.44
C SER A 111 -16.20 1.67 18.71
N PRO A 112 -15.69 2.12 19.88
CA PRO A 112 -15.80 1.36 21.13
C PRO A 112 -17.23 0.91 21.42
N GLY A 113 -17.40 -0.35 21.82
CA GLY A 113 -18.72 -0.97 21.91
C GLY A 113 -18.78 -2.20 22.80
N THR A 114 -19.99 -2.60 23.18
CA THR A 114 -20.26 -3.77 24.01
C THR A 114 -20.71 -5.00 23.21
N ALA A 115 -20.75 -4.90 21.88
CA ALA A 115 -21.08 -6.03 21.01
C ALA A 115 -20.08 -7.16 21.20
N THR A 116 -20.57 -8.39 21.25
CA THR A 116 -19.76 -9.60 21.47
C THR A 116 -19.81 -10.58 20.30
N ASP A 117 -20.71 -10.38 19.33
CA ASP A 117 -20.87 -11.26 18.17
C ASP A 117 -21.40 -10.54 16.90
N PRO A 118 -20.51 -10.17 15.96
CA PRO A 118 -19.09 -9.96 16.17
C PRO A 118 -18.85 -8.67 16.98
N PRO A 119 -17.81 -8.61 17.83
CA PRO A 119 -17.31 -7.34 18.32
C PRO A 119 -16.71 -6.54 17.14
N VAL A 120 -16.80 -5.22 17.21
CA VAL A 120 -16.27 -4.30 16.18
C VAL A 120 -15.05 -3.51 16.66
N SER A 121 -14.73 -3.61 17.96
CA SER A 121 -13.67 -2.87 18.64
C SER A 121 -13.10 -3.72 19.78
N LEU A 122 -11.81 -3.53 20.04
CA LEU A 122 -11.10 -4.05 21.21
C LEU A 122 -11.51 -3.31 22.49
N LEU A 123 -12.14 -2.13 22.35
CA LEU A 123 -12.48 -1.22 23.45
C LEU A 123 -13.99 -1.19 23.72
N THR A 124 -14.35 -0.89 24.96
CA THR A 124 -15.72 -0.61 25.38
C THR A 124 -15.97 0.89 25.48
N PRO A 125 -17.23 1.32 25.64
CA PRO A 125 -17.55 2.72 25.94
C PRO A 125 -17.08 3.21 27.32
N GLY A 126 -16.42 2.39 28.14
CA GLY A 126 -15.84 2.82 29.43
C GLY A 126 -14.62 3.75 29.28
N PRO A 127 -14.02 4.20 30.40
CA PRO A 127 -12.82 5.04 30.40
C PRO A 127 -11.67 4.41 29.60
N TYR A 128 -11.04 5.15 28.69
CA TYR A 128 -9.95 4.61 27.90
C TYR A 128 -8.68 4.38 28.74
N PRO A 129 -8.00 3.23 28.58
CA PRO A 129 -8.47 2.03 27.88
C PRO A 129 -9.38 1.17 28.78
N SER A 130 -10.56 0.81 28.26
CA SER A 130 -11.42 -0.25 28.82
C SER A 130 -11.64 -1.28 27.73
N PHE A 131 -11.36 -2.56 28.00
CA PHE A 131 -11.31 -3.60 26.98
C PHE A 131 -12.60 -4.40 26.89
N ASN A 132 -12.98 -4.78 25.67
CA ASN A 132 -14.06 -5.74 25.41
C ASN A 132 -13.49 -7.15 25.50
N ASP A 133 -13.85 -7.91 26.55
CA ASP A 133 -13.26 -9.23 26.82
C ASP A 133 -13.56 -10.26 25.72
N ALA A 134 -14.70 -10.16 25.03
CA ALA A 134 -15.00 -11.01 23.88
C ALA A 134 -14.08 -10.69 22.70
N ALA A 135 -13.83 -9.41 22.42
CA ALA A 135 -12.90 -8.97 21.38
C ALA A 135 -11.46 -9.43 21.69
N VAL A 136 -11.00 -9.25 22.93
CA VAL A 136 -9.68 -9.72 23.39
C VAL A 136 -9.54 -11.23 23.21
N THR A 137 -10.56 -12.01 23.61
CA THR A 137 -10.55 -13.47 23.50
C THR A 137 -10.50 -13.93 22.04
N ARG A 138 -11.36 -13.35 21.17
CA ARG A 138 -11.40 -13.67 19.75
C ARG A 138 -10.10 -13.31 19.04
N LEU A 139 -9.57 -12.11 19.28
CA LEU A 139 -8.31 -11.68 18.66
C LEU A 139 -7.13 -12.53 19.12
N ARG A 140 -7.05 -12.89 20.41
CA ARG A 140 -6.00 -13.79 20.90
C ARG A 140 -6.05 -15.15 20.19
N GLY A 141 -7.24 -15.78 20.13
CA GLY A 141 -7.41 -17.05 19.43
C GLY A 141 -7.08 -16.96 17.93
N PHE A 142 -7.38 -15.82 17.31
CA PHE A 142 -7.03 -15.59 15.92
C PHE A 142 -5.52 -15.38 15.71
N ILE A 143 -4.83 -14.64 16.58
CA ILE A 143 -3.36 -14.53 16.57
C ILE A 143 -2.70 -15.91 16.70
N GLU A 144 -3.22 -16.77 17.58
CA GLU A 144 -2.73 -18.15 17.71
C GLU A 144 -2.95 -18.97 16.43
N ALA A 145 -4.10 -18.80 15.76
CA ALA A 145 -4.38 -19.45 14.48
C ALA A 145 -3.44 -18.95 13.37
N LEU A 146 -3.19 -17.64 13.29
CA LEU A 146 -2.24 -17.04 12.36
C LEU A 146 -0.82 -17.57 12.60
N ALA A 147 -0.38 -17.63 13.87
CA ALA A 147 0.94 -18.14 14.23
C ALA A 147 1.12 -19.61 13.82
N LYS A 148 0.11 -20.47 14.01
CA LYS A 148 0.14 -21.87 13.56
C LYS A 148 0.30 -22.00 12.04
N GLU A 149 -0.15 -21.01 11.29
CA GLU A 149 -0.03 -20.96 9.82
C GLU A 149 1.16 -20.11 9.33
N GLY A 150 2.06 -19.71 10.23
CA GLY A 150 3.27 -18.98 9.86
C GLY A 150 3.04 -17.52 9.48
N ILE A 151 1.98 -16.91 10.04
CA ILE A 151 1.56 -15.56 9.73
C ILE A 151 1.83 -14.66 10.94
N TYR A 152 2.69 -13.66 10.74
CA TYR A 152 3.01 -12.64 11.72
C TYR A 152 1.87 -11.63 11.89
N VAL A 153 1.90 -10.87 12.99
CA VAL A 153 0.98 -9.75 13.22
C VAL A 153 1.73 -8.42 13.33
N ASN A 154 1.16 -7.43 12.64
CA ASN A 154 1.45 -6.01 12.82
C ASN A 154 0.30 -5.41 13.66
N LEU A 155 0.63 -4.94 14.86
CA LEU A 155 -0.31 -4.39 15.82
C LEU A 155 -0.43 -2.87 15.63
N ASN A 156 -1.57 -2.39 15.12
CA ASN A 156 -1.87 -0.95 15.17
C ASN A 156 -2.45 -0.58 16.53
N LEU A 157 -1.95 0.51 17.11
CA LEU A 157 -2.44 1.01 18.38
C LEU A 157 -3.55 2.05 18.19
N ARG A 158 -3.23 3.22 17.67
CA ARG A 158 -4.20 4.31 17.50
C ARG A 158 -4.54 4.51 16.03
N VAL A 159 -5.79 4.21 15.67
CA VAL A 159 -6.31 4.37 14.30
C VAL A 159 -7.52 5.28 14.29
N GLY A 160 -8.54 4.99 15.10
CA GLY A 160 -9.81 5.71 15.04
C GLY A 160 -10.49 5.92 16.38
N TYR A 161 -9.83 5.65 17.51
CA TYR A 161 -10.35 6.03 18.82
C TYR A 161 -10.50 7.55 18.91
N GLN A 162 -11.70 7.99 19.33
CA GLN A 162 -12.01 9.39 19.58
C GLN A 162 -12.03 9.62 21.09
N PHE A 163 -11.17 10.50 21.60
CA PHE A 163 -11.18 10.86 23.02
C PHE A 163 -12.47 11.57 23.39
N ARG A 164 -13.07 11.14 24.50
CA ARG A 164 -14.36 11.61 24.99
C ARG A 164 -14.14 12.39 26.28
N PRO A 165 -14.31 13.73 26.31
CA PRO A 165 -13.96 14.58 27.44
C PRO A 165 -14.42 14.06 28.81
N ASP A 166 -15.71 13.76 28.95
CA ASP A 166 -16.30 13.34 30.21
C ASP A 166 -15.85 11.95 30.67
N VAL A 167 -15.54 11.06 29.72
CA VAL A 167 -15.19 9.66 29.97
C VAL A 167 -13.69 9.52 30.23
N ASP A 168 -12.87 10.14 29.38
CA ASP A 168 -11.41 10.02 29.40
C ASP A 168 -10.73 11.08 30.27
N LYS A 169 -11.53 12.02 30.82
CA LYS A 169 -11.09 13.10 31.72
C LYS A 169 -10.08 14.03 31.05
N VAL A 170 -10.45 14.49 29.86
CA VAL A 170 -9.72 15.48 29.07
C VAL A 170 -10.58 16.74 28.89
N PRO A 171 -9.99 17.92 28.59
CA PRO A 171 -10.75 19.14 28.36
C PRO A 171 -11.84 18.98 27.30
N ALA A 172 -12.90 19.78 27.43
CA ALA A 172 -13.99 19.74 26.46
C ALA A 172 -13.50 20.22 25.09
N PHE A 173 -13.94 19.55 24.04
CA PHE A 173 -13.83 20.07 22.68
C PHE A 173 -15.11 19.76 21.92
N ASP A 174 -15.48 20.65 21.02
CA ASP A 174 -16.66 20.48 20.19
C ASP A 174 -16.38 19.47 19.08
N ALA A 175 -16.85 18.24 19.26
CA ALA A 175 -16.70 17.19 18.27
C ALA A 175 -17.37 17.53 16.93
N SER A 176 -18.37 18.42 16.91
CA SER A 176 -19.01 18.87 15.67
C SER A 176 -18.13 19.81 14.83
N GLN A 177 -17.08 20.36 15.44
CA GLN A 177 -16.08 21.19 14.77
C GLN A 177 -14.92 20.38 14.18
N GLN A 178 -14.79 19.09 14.50
CA GLN A 178 -13.75 18.24 13.91
C GLN A 178 -14.20 17.71 12.55
N ALA A 179 -13.56 18.16 11.48
CA ALA A 179 -13.81 17.63 10.14
C ALA A 179 -13.33 16.18 10.00
N ARG A 180 -12.29 15.78 10.76
CA ARG A 180 -11.71 14.43 10.75
C ARG A 180 -11.25 13.96 12.15
N PRO A 181 -12.16 13.50 13.01
CA PRO A 181 -11.80 13.01 14.35
C PRO A 181 -10.79 11.86 14.33
N ILE A 182 -10.85 11.02 13.29
CA ILE A 182 -9.98 9.85 13.09
C ILE A 182 -8.51 10.25 12.89
N ALA A 183 -8.19 11.49 12.50
CA ALA A 183 -6.82 11.95 12.27
C ALA A 183 -6.32 13.02 13.26
N SER A 184 -7.11 13.36 14.31
CA SER A 184 -6.79 14.51 15.18
C SER A 184 -5.48 14.31 15.96
N PRO A 185 -4.50 15.24 15.85
CA PRO A 185 -3.19 15.14 16.48
C PRO A 185 -3.14 15.64 17.94
N ILE A 186 -4.25 16.08 18.55
CA ILE A 186 -4.29 16.49 19.97
C ILE A 186 -3.67 15.41 20.88
N VAL A 187 -3.81 14.16 20.45
CA VAL A 187 -3.33 12.94 21.10
C VAL A 187 -1.81 12.86 21.25
N VAL A 188 -1.03 13.65 20.50
CA VAL A 188 0.45 13.55 20.52
C VAL A 188 1.08 14.48 21.55
N TYR A 189 0.42 15.57 21.94
CA TYR A 189 1.04 16.56 22.84
C TYR A 189 0.30 16.73 24.18
N TYR A 190 -0.97 16.34 24.29
CA TYR A 190 -1.70 16.53 25.53
C TYR A 190 -1.36 15.43 26.56
N PRO A 191 -0.75 15.75 27.73
CA PRO A 191 -0.14 14.75 28.61
C PRO A 191 -1.05 13.59 29.01
N ARG A 192 -2.32 13.87 29.31
CA ARG A 192 -3.30 12.83 29.69
C ARG A 192 -3.60 11.86 28.55
N MET A 193 -3.69 12.34 27.31
CA MET A 193 -3.96 11.48 26.15
C MET A 193 -2.74 10.60 25.85
N VAL A 194 -1.52 11.13 26.00
CA VAL A 194 -0.28 10.36 25.87
C VAL A 194 -0.18 9.26 26.94
N GLU A 195 -0.48 9.60 28.21
CA GLU A 195 -0.52 8.64 29.32
C GLU A 195 -1.51 7.49 29.03
N LEU A 196 -2.71 7.82 28.57
CA LEU A 196 -3.73 6.81 28.30
C LEU A 196 -3.38 5.91 27.11
N GLN A 197 -2.73 6.45 26.07
CA GLN A 197 -2.23 5.65 24.94
C GLN A 197 -1.07 4.74 25.36
N ALA A 198 -0.15 5.22 26.20
CA ALA A 198 0.89 4.38 26.79
C ALA A 198 0.29 3.21 27.57
N ARG A 199 -0.73 3.50 28.41
CA ARG A 199 -1.46 2.48 29.15
C ARG A 199 -2.15 1.47 28.21
N PHE A 200 -2.80 1.95 27.15
CA PHE A 200 -3.42 1.08 26.15
C PHE A 200 -2.40 0.18 25.46
N ALA A 201 -1.26 0.71 25.02
CA ALA A 201 -0.20 -0.06 24.38
C ALA A 201 0.27 -1.23 25.27
N SER A 202 0.59 -0.92 26.54
CA SER A 202 1.03 -1.94 27.49
C SER A 202 -0.07 -2.97 27.80
N GLU A 203 -1.30 -2.53 28.06
CA GLU A 203 -2.39 -3.43 28.41
C GLU A 203 -2.84 -4.29 27.22
N ALA A 204 -2.85 -3.75 26.00
CA ALA A 204 -3.21 -4.49 24.79
C ALA A 204 -2.19 -5.61 24.52
N ILE A 205 -0.88 -5.31 24.55
CA ILE A 205 0.19 -6.32 24.38
C ILE A 205 0.05 -7.44 25.42
N ALA A 206 -0.17 -7.09 26.69
CA ALA A 206 -0.34 -8.07 27.76
C ALA A 206 -1.63 -8.91 27.57
N ARG A 207 -2.78 -8.27 27.32
CA ARG A 207 -4.08 -8.92 27.17
C ARG A 207 -4.20 -9.75 25.90
N LEU A 208 -3.42 -9.47 24.87
CA LEU A 208 -3.37 -10.28 23.65
C LEU A 208 -2.34 -11.42 23.73
N GLY A 209 -1.57 -11.52 24.82
CA GLY A 209 -0.55 -12.56 24.99
C GLY A 209 0.64 -12.37 24.05
N LEU A 210 1.00 -11.12 23.77
CA LEU A 210 2.05 -10.77 22.80
C LEU A 210 3.43 -10.55 23.45
N ALA A 211 3.52 -10.54 24.78
CA ALA A 211 4.79 -10.50 25.49
C ALA A 211 5.65 -11.73 25.15
N ASN A 212 6.88 -11.49 24.68
CA ASN A 212 7.83 -12.47 24.16
C ASN A 212 7.25 -13.40 23.07
N ASN A 213 6.14 -13.05 22.44
CA ASN A 213 5.49 -13.86 21.44
C ASN A 213 6.11 -13.60 20.05
N PRO A 214 6.63 -14.62 19.35
CA PRO A 214 7.23 -14.46 18.03
C PRO A 214 6.23 -14.06 16.94
N ALA A 215 4.91 -14.18 17.18
CA ALA A 215 3.90 -13.71 16.25
C ALA A 215 3.90 -12.18 16.13
N LEU A 216 4.27 -11.44 17.18
CA LEU A 216 4.36 -9.99 17.12
C LEU A 216 5.59 -9.56 16.30
N ALA A 217 5.36 -9.13 15.06
CA ALA A 217 6.44 -8.71 14.16
C ALA A 217 6.63 -7.20 14.10
N MET A 218 5.55 -6.42 14.22
CA MET A 218 5.59 -4.98 14.03
C MET A 218 4.54 -4.29 14.92
N VAL A 219 4.80 -3.03 15.28
CA VAL A 219 3.83 -2.16 15.95
C VAL A 219 3.81 -0.78 15.29
N GLU A 220 2.62 -0.29 14.97
CA GLU A 220 2.40 1.08 14.51
C GLU A 220 1.70 1.88 15.60
N ILE A 221 2.31 3.01 15.98
CA ILE A 221 1.80 3.86 17.07
C ILE A 221 0.54 4.59 16.62
N ASN A 222 0.60 5.33 15.51
CA ASN A 222 -0.49 6.13 14.97
C ASN A 222 -0.69 5.89 13.48
N ASN A 223 -1.92 5.57 13.07
CA ASN A 223 -2.28 5.63 11.67
C ASN A 223 -2.53 7.09 11.25
N GLU A 224 -1.80 7.54 10.24
CA GLU A 224 -2.08 8.77 9.49
C GLU A 224 -2.38 10.01 10.36
N SER A 225 -1.56 10.25 11.39
CA SER A 225 -1.76 11.34 12.33
C SER A 225 -0.46 11.81 13.01
N GLY A 226 -0.33 13.13 13.12
CA GLY A 226 0.78 13.85 13.76
C GLY A 226 0.59 15.37 13.60
N LEU A 227 1.31 16.18 14.39
CA LEU A 227 1.27 17.64 14.26
C LEU A 227 1.75 18.10 12.89
N LEU A 228 2.80 17.47 12.36
CA LEU A 228 3.32 17.75 11.02
C LEU A 228 2.27 17.47 9.93
N ALA A 229 1.53 16.37 10.06
CA ALA A 229 0.47 16.01 9.13
C ALA A 229 -0.64 17.05 9.11
N ALA A 230 -1.10 17.47 10.29
CA ALA A 230 -2.14 18.49 10.40
C ALA A 230 -1.70 19.85 9.83
N TRP A 231 -0.44 20.22 10.01
CA TRP A 231 0.14 21.41 9.39
C TRP A 231 0.08 21.31 7.85
N GLN A 232 0.62 20.24 7.27
CA GLN A 232 0.70 20.05 5.81
C GLN A 232 -0.67 19.97 5.14
N ARG A 233 -1.64 19.37 5.82
CA ARG A 233 -2.99 19.14 5.31
C ARG A 233 -3.95 20.30 5.57
N ARG A 234 -3.48 21.38 6.22
CA ARG A 234 -4.29 22.55 6.64
C ARG A 234 -5.43 22.18 7.59
N GLU A 235 -5.20 21.18 8.42
CA GLU A 235 -6.14 20.68 9.43
C GLU A 235 -5.81 21.27 10.81
N TRP A 236 -5.08 22.40 10.84
CA TRP A 236 -4.52 23.00 12.06
C TRP A 236 -5.56 23.47 13.08
N ARG A 237 -6.71 23.97 12.60
CA ARG A 237 -7.82 24.38 13.49
C ARG A 237 -8.41 23.19 14.25
N ASP A 238 -8.51 22.04 13.59
CA ASP A 238 -9.01 20.79 14.19
C ASP A 238 -7.95 20.15 15.09
N ALA A 239 -6.67 20.47 14.85
CA ALA A 239 -5.52 19.95 15.57
C ALA A 239 -5.23 20.63 16.90
N VAL A 240 -5.56 21.91 17.04
CA VAL A 240 -5.26 22.70 18.24
C VAL A 240 -6.50 23.49 18.69
N PRO A 241 -7.53 22.83 19.25
CA PRO A 241 -8.69 23.54 19.79
C PRO A 241 -8.28 24.48 20.93
N GLU A 242 -9.09 25.51 21.18
CA GLU A 242 -8.79 26.59 22.12
C GLU A 242 -8.37 26.07 23.50
N GLN A 243 -9.07 25.08 24.06
CA GLN A 243 -8.78 24.51 25.38
C GLN A 243 -7.45 23.74 25.46
N TYR A 244 -6.90 23.31 24.32
CA TYR A 244 -5.66 22.54 24.24
C TYR A 244 -4.47 23.41 23.81
N SER A 245 -4.73 24.56 23.20
CA SER A 245 -3.70 25.50 22.72
C SER A 245 -2.71 25.98 23.81
N PRO A 246 -3.10 26.22 25.09
CA PRO A 246 -2.16 26.71 26.10
C PRO A 246 -1.03 25.72 26.39
N GLU A 247 -1.32 24.42 26.33
CA GLU A 247 -0.32 23.38 26.55
C GLU A 247 0.69 23.31 25.41
N LEU A 248 0.24 23.35 24.15
CA LEU A 248 1.14 23.37 23.00
C LEU A 248 1.98 24.66 22.98
N LEU A 249 1.39 25.81 23.34
CA LEU A 249 2.13 27.07 23.47
C LEU A 249 3.20 27.01 24.57
N ARG A 250 2.90 26.36 25.70
CA ARG A 250 3.86 26.12 26.77
C ARG A 250 5.04 25.28 26.27
N LEU A 251 4.78 24.20 25.52
CA LEU A 251 5.80 23.36 24.91
C LEU A 251 6.65 24.15 23.89
N TRP A 252 6.01 24.98 23.05
CA TRP A 252 6.70 25.83 22.09
C TRP A 252 7.66 26.81 22.77
N LYS A 253 7.21 27.54 23.80
CA LYS A 253 8.07 28.47 24.55
C LYS A 253 9.24 27.75 25.25
N ALA A 254 9.01 26.55 25.77
CA ALA A 254 10.06 25.73 26.36
C ALA A 254 11.11 25.30 25.32
N TRP A 255 10.67 24.86 24.15
CA TRP A 255 11.55 24.50 23.04
C TRP A 255 12.42 25.69 22.59
N LEU A 256 11.83 26.89 22.51
CA LEU A 256 12.57 28.11 22.19
C LEU A 256 13.64 28.46 23.22
N ALA A 257 13.29 28.38 24.50
CA ALA A 257 14.27 28.61 25.57
C ALA A 257 15.41 27.59 25.52
N GLN A 258 15.12 26.32 25.18
CA GLN A 258 16.14 25.29 25.00
C GLN A 258 17.07 25.57 23.81
N ARG A 259 16.52 26.03 22.68
CA ARG A 259 17.29 26.26 21.45
C ARG A 259 18.09 27.56 21.47
N TYR A 260 17.52 28.63 22.01
CA TYR A 260 18.09 29.98 21.93
C TYR A 260 18.65 30.50 23.26
N GLY A 261 18.38 29.82 24.38
CA GLY A 261 18.69 30.27 25.74
C GLY A 261 17.52 30.99 26.43
N SER A 262 16.73 31.75 25.68
CA SER A 262 15.48 32.36 26.15
C SER A 262 14.50 32.62 24.99
N VAL A 263 13.23 32.89 25.31
CA VAL A 263 12.22 33.24 24.30
C VAL A 263 12.51 34.61 23.66
N GLU A 264 13.03 35.56 24.44
CA GLU A 264 13.45 36.88 23.96
C GLU A 264 14.63 36.78 22.97
N GLN A 265 15.57 35.85 23.21
CA GLN A 265 16.67 35.60 22.30
C GLN A 265 16.19 34.99 20.97
N ALA A 266 15.18 34.11 21.00
CA ALA A 266 14.52 33.63 19.80
C ALA A 266 13.83 34.77 19.03
N CYS A 267 13.09 35.63 19.75
CA CYS A 267 12.47 36.83 19.18
C CYS A 267 13.48 37.75 18.50
N ALA A 268 14.64 38.00 19.14
CA ALA A 268 15.72 38.79 18.58
C ALA A 268 16.34 38.14 17.32
N ALA A 269 16.51 36.82 17.32
CA ALA A 269 17.02 36.07 16.17
C ALA A 269 16.06 36.17 14.96
N TRP A 270 14.76 36.06 15.19
CA TRP A 270 13.74 36.19 14.14
C TRP A 270 13.44 37.63 13.75
N ARG A 271 13.68 38.62 14.62
CA ARG A 271 13.26 40.02 14.42
C ARG A 271 11.76 40.16 14.15
N THR A 272 10.94 39.31 14.77
CA THR A 272 9.47 39.31 14.60
C THR A 272 8.68 39.61 15.88
N CYS A 273 9.37 39.73 17.01
CA CYS A 273 8.82 40.05 18.33
C CYS A 273 9.95 40.63 19.21
N GLU A 274 9.59 41.25 20.32
CA GLU A 274 10.52 41.72 21.34
C GLU A 274 10.35 40.98 22.67
N LYS A 275 9.13 40.51 22.98
CA LYS A 275 8.80 39.94 24.30
C LYS A 275 8.22 38.53 24.21
N ALA A 276 8.40 37.75 25.28
CA ALA A 276 7.93 36.36 25.33
C ALA A 276 6.41 36.18 25.31
N ASP A 277 5.63 37.19 25.68
CA ASP A 277 4.16 37.19 25.61
C ASP A 277 3.63 37.41 24.18
N GLU A 278 4.46 37.95 23.28
CA GLU A 278 4.14 38.12 21.85
C GLU A 278 4.31 36.83 21.02
N VAL A 279 4.92 35.79 21.60
CA VAL A 279 5.08 34.49 20.94
C VAL A 279 3.76 33.73 20.98
N ILE A 280 3.27 33.40 19.78
CA ILE A 280 2.06 32.62 19.52
C ILE A 280 2.39 31.32 18.78
N LEU A 281 1.46 30.37 18.82
CA LEU A 281 1.44 29.24 17.90
C LEU A 281 1.18 29.76 16.49
N LEU A 282 1.99 29.34 15.52
CA LEU A 282 1.75 29.69 14.12
C LEU A 282 0.63 28.83 13.55
N THR A 283 -0.08 29.38 12.58
CA THR A 283 -0.97 28.65 11.67
C THR A 283 -0.28 28.46 10.31
N PRO A 284 -0.73 27.49 9.49
CA PRO A 284 -0.29 27.41 8.10
C PRO A 284 -0.42 28.77 7.39
N GLU A 285 -1.55 29.48 7.58
CA GLU A 285 -1.80 30.81 6.99
C GLU A 285 -0.79 31.89 7.43
N ASP A 286 -0.28 31.85 8.66
CA ASP A 286 0.76 32.79 9.13
C ASP A 286 2.09 32.58 8.41
N ALA A 287 2.44 31.31 8.14
CA ALA A 287 3.60 30.97 7.34
C ALA A 287 3.41 31.40 5.88
N GLU A 288 2.18 31.37 5.37
CA GLU A 288 1.86 31.82 4.01
C GLU A 288 2.07 33.31 3.81
N ALA A 289 1.67 34.13 4.78
CA ALA A 289 1.82 35.58 4.75
C ALA A 289 3.29 36.03 4.86
N ALA A 290 4.21 35.11 5.15
CA ALA A 290 5.65 35.37 5.21
C ALA A 290 6.36 35.23 3.84
N GLU A 291 5.73 34.63 2.83
CA GLU A 291 6.30 34.45 1.49
C GLU A 291 6.09 35.68 0.59
N SER A 292 7.06 35.96 -0.29
CA SER A 292 6.95 37.07 -1.25
C SER A 292 5.97 36.73 -2.39
N GLY A 293 5.14 37.70 -2.82
CA GLY A 293 4.16 37.48 -3.89
C GLY A 293 4.78 37.08 -5.25
N LEU A 294 6.04 37.45 -5.50
CA LEU A 294 6.80 37.03 -6.68
C LEU A 294 7.17 35.54 -6.65
N GLN A 295 7.38 34.97 -5.46
CA GLN A 295 7.71 33.55 -5.28
C GLN A 295 6.49 32.67 -5.55
N VAL A 296 5.33 33.03 -4.98
CA VAL A 296 4.05 32.35 -5.21
C VAL A 296 3.65 32.35 -6.70
N LEU A 297 3.86 33.45 -7.41
CA LEU A 297 3.54 33.53 -8.84
C LEU A 297 4.44 32.61 -9.68
N ARG A 298 5.72 32.50 -9.33
CA ARG A 298 6.68 31.63 -10.03
C ARG A 298 6.44 30.15 -9.76
N ASP A 299 6.19 29.76 -8.51
CA ASP A 299 5.90 28.36 -8.17
C ASP A 299 4.66 27.83 -8.91
N LYS A 300 3.67 28.70 -9.13
CA LYS A 300 2.49 28.39 -9.96
C LYS A 300 2.87 28.16 -11.44
N LEU A 301 3.77 28.97 -11.99
CA LEU A 301 4.25 28.81 -13.37
C LEU A 301 5.06 27.53 -13.54
N ASP A 302 5.97 27.23 -12.61
CA ASP A 302 6.77 25.99 -12.62
C ASP A 302 5.88 24.76 -12.49
N SER A 303 4.90 24.80 -11.58
CA SER A 303 3.92 23.71 -11.40
C SER A 303 3.06 23.51 -12.65
N GLN A 304 2.68 24.59 -13.35
CA GLN A 304 1.99 24.51 -14.63
C GLN A 304 2.88 23.93 -15.74
N TRP A 305 4.17 24.31 -15.79
CA TRP A 305 5.11 23.77 -16.76
C TRP A 305 5.35 22.27 -16.57
N LEU A 306 5.52 21.81 -15.32
CA LEU A 306 5.64 20.39 -15.01
C LEU A 306 4.42 19.60 -15.48
N ARG A 307 3.21 20.12 -15.21
CA ARG A 307 1.95 19.50 -15.65
C ARG A 307 1.82 19.41 -17.18
N LEU A 308 2.36 20.36 -17.91
CA LEU A 308 2.25 20.43 -19.37
C LEU A 308 3.33 19.64 -20.11
N SER A 309 4.57 19.68 -19.61
CA SER A 309 5.74 19.10 -20.29
C SER A 309 6.10 17.70 -19.82
N GLY A 310 5.67 17.31 -18.60
CA GLY A 310 6.12 16.08 -17.95
C GLY A 310 7.62 16.09 -17.61
N GLN A 311 8.33 17.19 -17.86
CA GLN A 311 9.76 17.32 -17.64
C GLN A 311 10.03 18.27 -16.48
N ARG A 312 10.77 17.80 -15.46
CA ARG A 312 11.34 18.68 -14.44
C ARG A 312 12.57 19.37 -15.01
N VAL A 313 12.42 20.63 -15.40
CA VAL A 313 13.55 21.50 -15.76
C VAL A 313 13.97 22.22 -14.49
N GLY A 314 15.04 21.73 -13.83
CA GLY A 314 15.83 22.44 -12.80
C GLY A 314 15.09 23.49 -11.95
N GLY A 315 14.00 23.08 -11.28
CA GLY A 315 13.24 23.97 -10.39
C GLY A 315 14.11 24.52 -9.27
N ARG A 316 13.79 25.71 -8.78
CA ARG A 316 14.55 26.32 -7.68
C ARG A 316 14.44 25.45 -6.43
N ASP A 317 15.59 25.10 -5.87
CA ASP A 317 15.69 24.31 -4.66
C ASP A 317 15.27 25.14 -3.43
N ALA A 318 14.20 24.71 -2.73
CA ALA A 318 13.69 25.41 -1.55
C ALA A 318 14.67 25.44 -0.37
N SER A 319 15.65 24.52 -0.31
CA SER A 319 16.72 24.58 0.70
C SER A 319 17.81 25.61 0.43
N SER A 320 17.85 26.20 -0.78
CA SER A 320 18.91 27.15 -1.17
C SER A 320 18.76 28.55 -0.57
N ASP A 321 17.60 28.89 0.01
CA ASP A 321 17.35 30.20 0.61
C ASP A 321 17.73 30.21 2.11
N PRO A 322 18.69 31.05 2.57
CA PRO A 322 19.00 31.19 3.99
C PRO A 322 17.79 31.79 4.71
N ALA A 323 17.25 31.05 5.68
CA ALA A 323 16.10 31.52 6.44
C ALA A 323 16.51 32.63 7.42
N SER A 324 15.75 33.72 7.39
CA SER A 324 15.82 34.81 8.36
C SER A 324 14.42 35.35 8.59
N GLY A 325 14.24 36.21 9.59
CA GLY A 325 12.93 36.85 9.76
C GLY A 325 11.84 35.84 10.15
N LYS A 326 10.66 36.05 9.53
CA LYS A 326 9.52 35.13 9.60
C LYS A 326 9.83 33.73 9.05
N ALA A 327 10.68 33.60 8.03
CA ALA A 327 10.99 32.29 7.45
C ALA A 327 11.77 31.40 8.43
N LEU A 328 12.69 31.99 9.22
CA LEU A 328 13.39 31.27 10.28
C LEU A 328 12.43 30.84 11.39
N ARG A 329 11.52 31.74 11.80
CA ARG A 329 10.47 31.42 12.78
C ARG A 329 9.58 30.26 12.32
N THR A 330 9.18 30.21 11.04
CA THR A 330 8.42 29.10 10.48
C THR A 330 9.21 27.79 10.49
N ARG A 331 10.49 27.80 10.08
CA ARG A 331 11.35 26.60 10.13
C ARG A 331 11.51 26.07 11.55
N ASP A 332 11.79 26.96 12.51
CA ASP A 332 11.88 26.58 13.92
C ASP A 332 10.56 26.02 14.44
N PHE A 333 9.41 26.58 14.03
CA PHE A 333 8.10 26.06 14.41
C PHE A 333 7.87 24.64 13.87
N LEU A 334 8.22 24.38 12.61
CA LEU A 334 8.13 23.03 12.02
C LEU A 334 9.04 22.02 12.71
N LEU A 335 10.26 22.42 13.07
CA LEU A 335 11.18 21.58 13.86
C LEU A 335 10.60 21.30 15.26
N PHE A 336 9.97 22.28 15.90
CA PHE A 336 9.24 22.06 17.15
C PHE A 336 8.09 21.06 17.00
N LEU A 337 7.31 21.13 15.92
CA LEU A 337 6.26 20.14 15.67
C LEU A 337 6.85 18.73 15.50
N ALA A 338 7.93 18.60 14.73
CA ALA A 338 8.64 17.35 14.55
C ALA A 338 9.20 16.79 15.88
N ASP A 339 9.78 17.66 16.72
CA ASP A 339 10.31 17.29 18.04
C ASP A 339 9.20 16.89 19.03
N THR A 340 8.03 17.51 18.92
CA THR A 340 6.87 17.17 19.74
C THR A 340 6.32 15.79 19.34
N ASP A 341 6.17 15.54 18.04
CA ASP A 341 5.81 14.21 17.52
C ASP A 341 6.88 13.17 17.93
N ARG A 342 8.18 13.51 17.85
CA ARG A 342 9.29 12.64 18.29
C ARG A 342 9.20 12.24 19.75
N ALA A 343 8.96 13.21 20.64
CA ALA A 343 8.87 12.97 22.07
C ALA A 343 7.73 11.98 22.40
N TYR A 344 6.58 12.14 21.73
CA TYR A 344 5.46 11.22 21.83
C TYR A 344 5.82 9.80 21.36
N TYR A 345 6.35 9.67 20.14
CA TYR A 345 6.69 8.35 19.58
C TYR A 345 7.74 7.63 20.43
N LYS A 346 8.75 8.36 20.91
CA LYS A 346 9.78 7.81 21.80
C LYS A 346 9.19 7.24 23.09
N GLN A 347 8.26 7.98 23.72
CA GLN A 347 7.59 7.53 24.94
C GLN A 347 6.78 6.25 24.69
N ILE A 348 5.94 6.22 23.65
CA ILE A 348 5.12 5.05 23.36
C ILE A 348 5.97 3.84 22.93
N ARG A 349 7.03 4.04 22.13
CA ARG A 349 7.97 2.97 21.75
C ARG A 349 8.64 2.32 22.96
N GLN A 350 9.07 3.11 23.95
CA GLN A 350 9.63 2.56 25.19
C GLN A 350 8.64 1.64 25.91
N VAL A 351 7.38 2.05 25.99
CA VAL A 351 6.32 1.25 26.62
C VAL A 351 6.04 -0.03 25.82
N ILE A 352 6.01 0.05 24.49
CA ILE A 352 5.87 -1.11 23.61
C ILE A 352 7.00 -2.12 23.86
N HIS A 353 8.25 -1.68 23.88
CA HIS A 353 9.40 -2.57 24.10
C HIS A 353 9.40 -3.20 25.49
N GLN A 354 9.03 -2.44 26.52
CA GLN A 354 8.88 -2.97 27.88
C GLN A 354 7.78 -4.04 27.96
N ALA A 355 6.62 -3.79 27.34
CA ALA A 355 5.50 -4.72 27.35
C ALA A 355 5.75 -5.96 26.46
N ALA A 356 6.41 -5.78 25.32
CA ALA A 356 6.75 -6.86 24.40
C ALA A 356 7.88 -7.74 24.96
N GLY A 357 8.85 -7.18 25.70
CA GLY A 357 9.98 -7.92 26.27
C GLY A 357 11.12 -8.20 25.29
N PHE A 358 11.04 -7.70 24.05
CA PHE A 358 12.07 -7.82 23.02
C PHE A 358 12.02 -6.58 22.09
N PRO A 359 13.06 -6.31 21.28
CA PRO A 359 13.11 -5.15 20.40
C PRO A 359 12.25 -5.37 19.14
N VAL A 360 10.93 -5.49 19.31
CA VAL A 360 9.98 -5.53 18.20
C VAL A 360 10.13 -4.24 17.36
N PRO A 361 10.17 -4.32 16.03
CA PRO A 361 10.11 -3.15 15.16
C PRO A 361 8.89 -2.27 15.41
N VAL A 362 9.11 -0.99 15.69
CA VAL A 362 8.06 0.02 15.89
C VAL A 362 8.19 1.17 14.89
N THR A 363 7.08 1.65 14.35
CA THR A 363 7.03 2.94 13.65
C THR A 363 5.96 3.88 14.21
N GLY A 364 6.10 5.15 13.89
CA GLY A 364 5.17 6.20 14.30
C GLY A 364 3.93 6.26 13.39
N THR A 365 4.11 6.72 12.15
CA THR A 365 3.09 6.96 11.12
C THR A 365 3.75 7.01 9.74
N GLN A 366 2.98 6.91 8.67
CA GLN A 366 3.50 6.87 7.29
C GLN A 366 4.04 8.23 6.80
N MET A 367 5.01 8.22 5.89
CA MET A 367 5.73 9.42 5.44
C MET A 367 4.83 10.47 4.76
N GLY A 368 3.72 10.08 4.15
CA GLY A 368 2.71 11.01 3.61
C GLY A 368 1.95 11.82 4.66
N TYR A 369 2.04 11.46 5.95
CA TYR A 369 1.45 12.20 7.07
C TYR A 369 2.56 12.79 7.95
N GLY A 370 3.23 13.81 7.41
CA GLY A 370 4.33 14.52 8.07
C GLY A 370 5.50 14.81 7.12
N GLY A 371 5.52 14.16 5.96
CA GLY A 371 6.44 14.41 4.87
C GLY A 371 7.89 14.12 5.26
N ILE A 372 8.82 14.83 4.65
CA ILE A 372 10.25 14.63 4.87
C ILE A 372 10.70 14.87 6.32
N LEU A 373 9.97 15.69 7.09
CA LEU A 373 10.25 15.91 8.51
C LEU A 373 9.93 14.70 9.40
N ASN A 374 9.27 13.67 8.88
CA ASN A 374 9.20 12.38 9.55
C ASN A 374 10.58 11.72 9.70
N LEU A 375 11.60 12.11 8.91
CA LEU A 375 12.98 11.67 9.19
C LEU A 375 13.52 12.22 10.53
N VAL A 376 13.02 13.37 10.99
CA VAL A 376 13.28 13.91 12.34
C VAL A 376 12.35 13.27 13.36
N SER A 377 11.03 13.32 13.16
CA SER A 377 10.09 12.85 14.19
C SER A 377 10.17 11.33 14.42
N HIS A 378 10.57 10.56 13.41
CA HIS A 378 10.76 9.11 13.49
C HIS A 378 12.21 8.71 13.65
N GLU A 379 13.13 9.61 13.99
CA GLU A 379 14.57 9.31 14.10
C GLU A 379 14.84 8.03 14.93
N GLU A 380 14.12 7.87 16.05
CA GLU A 380 14.27 6.75 16.99
C GLU A 380 13.30 5.58 16.72
N MET A 381 12.47 5.67 15.67
CA MET A 381 11.64 4.57 15.20
C MET A 381 12.46 3.59 14.35
N ASP A 382 11.98 2.35 14.25
CA ASP A 382 12.75 1.22 13.75
C ASP A 382 12.65 1.05 12.22
N TYR A 383 11.54 1.45 11.60
CA TYR A 383 11.34 1.36 10.13
C TYR A 383 10.57 2.56 9.56
N THR A 384 10.79 2.83 8.28
CA THR A 384 10.03 3.83 7.49
C THR A 384 8.80 3.16 6.89
N ASP A 385 7.67 3.86 6.91
CA ASP A 385 6.39 3.37 6.39
C ASP A 385 5.79 4.32 5.34
N GLU A 386 5.11 3.76 4.35
CA GLU A 386 4.52 4.48 3.22
C GLU A 386 3.16 3.90 2.82
N HIS A 387 2.24 4.77 2.41
CA HIS A 387 0.97 4.35 1.85
C HIS A 387 0.78 4.94 0.45
N PHE A 388 0.22 4.18 -0.49
CA PHE A 388 -0.21 4.74 -1.76
C PHE A 388 -1.45 4.05 -2.33
N TYR A 389 -2.33 4.85 -2.93
CA TYR A 389 -3.52 4.36 -3.61
C TYR A 389 -3.55 4.87 -5.04
N VAL A 390 -3.89 3.99 -5.97
CA VAL A 390 -4.14 4.36 -7.37
C VAL A 390 -5.64 4.51 -7.56
N ASP A 391 -6.07 5.59 -8.21
CA ASP A 391 -7.47 5.82 -8.58
C ASP A 391 -8.45 5.73 -7.40
N HIS A 392 -8.04 6.23 -6.22
CA HIS A 392 -8.88 6.23 -5.03
C HIS A 392 -10.21 6.95 -5.30
N PRO A 393 -11.37 6.39 -4.88
CA PRO A 393 -12.67 6.99 -5.14
C PRO A 393 -12.79 8.39 -4.54
N HIS A 394 -13.34 9.31 -5.32
CA HIS A 394 -13.69 10.65 -4.88
C HIS A 394 -15.18 10.71 -4.53
N PHE A 395 -15.49 10.71 -3.24
CA PHE A 395 -16.85 10.84 -2.72
C PHE A 395 -17.26 12.32 -2.68
N ILE A 396 -18.32 12.68 -3.42
CA ILE A 396 -18.71 14.09 -3.59
C ILE A 396 -19.28 14.68 -2.29
N ASN A 397 -20.08 13.88 -1.56
CA ASN A 397 -20.72 14.30 -0.31
C ASN A 397 -20.11 13.60 0.92
N GLY A 398 -18.82 13.28 0.86
CA GLY A 398 -18.11 12.56 1.93
C GLY A 398 -18.24 11.03 1.84
N SER A 399 -17.29 10.33 2.45
CA SER A 399 -17.10 8.87 2.29
C SER A 399 -18.23 8.00 2.86
N SER A 400 -19.13 8.56 3.67
CA SER A 400 -20.34 7.86 4.13
C SER A 400 -21.39 7.71 3.02
N ASP A 401 -21.35 8.56 2.00
CA ASP A 401 -22.26 8.50 0.85
C ASP A 401 -21.74 7.54 -0.22
N VAL A 402 -21.99 6.25 -0.02
CA VAL A 402 -21.57 5.19 -0.94
C VAL A 402 -22.29 5.21 -2.30
N ARG A 403 -23.16 6.20 -2.58
CA ARG A 403 -23.94 6.34 -3.83
C ARG A 403 -23.69 7.67 -4.54
N ASP A 404 -22.69 8.44 -4.11
CA ASP A 404 -22.22 9.63 -4.82
C ASP A 404 -20.70 9.69 -4.82
N TRP A 405 -20.12 8.95 -5.77
CA TRP A 405 -18.69 8.75 -5.88
C TRP A 405 -18.28 8.59 -7.34
N ARG A 406 -17.01 8.88 -7.63
CA ARG A 406 -16.44 8.73 -8.96
C ARG A 406 -14.97 8.32 -8.94
N ILE A 407 -14.54 7.69 -10.02
CA ILE A 407 -13.14 7.32 -10.32
C ILE A 407 -12.76 7.73 -11.75
N TRP A 408 -11.51 7.54 -12.15
CA TRP A 408 -11.04 7.81 -13.52
C TRP A 408 -10.76 6.54 -14.33
N ASN A 409 -10.75 5.36 -13.69
CA ASN A 409 -10.48 4.04 -14.26
C ASN A 409 -9.11 3.99 -14.97
N VAL A 410 -8.08 4.45 -14.27
CA VAL A 410 -6.71 4.57 -14.79
C VAL A 410 -5.86 3.36 -14.43
N SER A 411 -4.94 2.96 -15.31
CA SER A 411 -3.95 1.91 -15.02
C SER A 411 -2.70 2.53 -14.43
N LEU A 412 -2.04 1.83 -13.49
CA LEU A 412 -0.73 2.20 -12.93
C LEU A 412 0.34 2.28 -14.03
N THR A 413 0.28 1.37 -15.00
CA THR A 413 1.19 1.36 -16.17
C THR A 413 0.99 2.56 -17.09
N GLY A 414 -0.22 3.12 -17.16
CA GLY A 414 -0.55 4.23 -18.05
C GLY A 414 -0.43 5.60 -17.37
N LYS A 415 -0.81 5.71 -16.10
CA LYS A 415 -0.72 6.92 -15.27
C LYS A 415 -0.31 6.51 -13.86
N HIS A 416 0.27 7.43 -13.09
CA HIS A 416 0.54 7.24 -11.66
C HIS A 416 1.66 6.24 -11.31
N MET A 417 2.49 5.82 -12.27
CA MET A 417 3.73 5.09 -11.95
C MET A 417 4.67 5.91 -11.05
N ASP A 418 4.55 7.24 -11.10
CA ASP A 418 5.18 8.19 -10.18
C ASP A 418 4.76 7.99 -8.72
N LEU A 419 3.53 7.52 -8.44
CA LEU A 419 3.11 7.22 -7.06
C LEU A 419 3.94 6.07 -6.48
N LEU A 420 4.11 4.97 -7.23
CA LEU A 420 4.92 3.83 -6.79
C LEU A 420 6.41 4.20 -6.70
N THR A 421 6.94 4.81 -7.76
CA THR A 421 8.37 5.13 -7.84
C THR A 421 8.79 6.25 -6.88
N GLY A 422 7.89 7.17 -6.56
CA GLY A 422 8.10 8.25 -5.60
C GLY A 422 8.34 7.75 -4.17
N MET A 423 7.77 6.60 -3.77
CA MET A 423 7.98 6.02 -2.43
C MET A 423 9.47 5.70 -2.17
N ALA A 424 10.23 5.34 -3.22
CA ALA A 424 11.65 5.07 -3.09
C ALA A 424 12.47 6.31 -2.66
N LEU A 425 11.96 7.52 -2.94
CA LEU A 425 12.66 8.77 -2.63
C LEU A 425 12.62 9.14 -1.14
N ARG A 426 11.83 8.45 -0.32
CA ARG A 426 11.61 8.79 1.10
C ARG A 426 12.19 7.77 2.06
N ARG A 427 12.83 6.72 1.55
CA ARG A 427 13.47 5.68 2.35
C ARG A 427 14.67 6.24 3.13
N ASP A 428 14.69 6.07 4.46
CA ASP A 428 15.90 6.25 5.27
C ASP A 428 16.87 5.09 5.01
N VAL A 429 18.11 5.37 4.62
CA VAL A 429 19.13 4.34 4.31
C VAL A 429 19.42 3.43 5.51
N ARG A 430 19.22 3.94 6.73
CA ARG A 430 19.51 3.26 7.99
C ARG A 430 18.40 2.31 8.42
N LYS A 431 17.26 2.31 7.72
CA LYS A 431 16.04 1.62 8.14
C LYS A 431 15.44 0.71 7.05
N PRO A 432 14.72 -0.34 7.45
CA PRO A 432 13.78 -1.03 6.57
C PRO A 432 12.73 -0.07 6.00
N LEU A 433 12.27 -0.34 4.78
CA LEU A 433 11.08 0.31 4.22
C LEU A 433 9.93 -0.69 4.13
N VAL A 434 8.78 -0.28 4.64
CA VAL A 434 7.51 -1.00 4.54
C VAL A 434 6.52 -0.13 3.77
N VAL A 435 5.72 -0.73 2.91
CA VAL A 435 4.48 -0.13 2.42
C VAL A 435 3.33 -0.82 3.16
N SER A 436 2.86 -0.25 4.27
CA SER A 436 1.85 -0.89 5.13
C SER A 436 0.41 -0.73 4.61
N GLU A 437 0.21 0.07 3.57
CA GLU A 437 -1.04 0.15 2.81
C GLU A 437 -0.80 0.46 1.33
N PHE A 438 -1.34 -0.38 0.45
CA PHE A 438 -1.55 -0.01 -0.95
C PHE A 438 -2.77 -0.71 -1.54
N ASN A 439 -3.48 0.00 -2.43
CA ASN A 439 -4.59 -0.58 -3.22
C ASN A 439 -4.94 0.29 -4.44
N GLN A 440 -5.67 -0.33 -5.37
CA GLN A 440 -6.44 0.31 -6.41
C GLN A 440 -7.89 -0.16 -6.24
N PRO A 441 -8.72 0.60 -5.49
CA PRO A 441 -10.02 0.13 -5.01
C PRO A 441 -10.98 -0.29 -6.13
N LEU A 442 -11.91 -1.19 -5.79
CA LEU A 442 -13.00 -1.59 -6.66
C LEU A 442 -14.05 -0.47 -6.72
N PRO A 443 -14.67 -0.21 -7.89
CA PRO A 443 -14.41 -0.84 -9.18
C PRO A 443 -13.26 -0.18 -9.91
N SER A 444 -12.35 -0.98 -10.45
CA SER A 444 -11.32 -0.48 -11.36
C SER A 444 -10.84 -1.63 -12.23
N LEU A 445 -10.99 -1.49 -13.55
CA LEU A 445 -10.75 -2.58 -14.49
C LEU A 445 -9.27 -2.99 -14.63
N PRO A 446 -8.29 -2.06 -14.62
CA PRO A 446 -6.89 -2.44 -14.71
C PRO A 446 -6.27 -2.83 -13.35
N ALA A 447 -7.03 -2.81 -12.26
CA ALA A 447 -6.49 -2.89 -10.89
C ALA A 447 -5.71 -4.17 -10.54
N ALA A 448 -5.90 -5.24 -11.31
CA ALA A 448 -5.17 -6.49 -11.13
C ALA A 448 -3.65 -6.35 -11.34
N GLU A 449 -3.20 -5.36 -12.11
CA GLU A 449 -1.76 -5.15 -12.36
C GLU A 449 -0.99 -4.62 -11.15
N LEU A 450 -1.68 -4.00 -10.19
CA LEU A 450 -1.07 -3.26 -9.09
C LEU A 450 -0.11 -4.14 -8.27
N VAL A 451 -0.59 -5.30 -7.83
CA VAL A 451 0.14 -6.12 -6.85
C VAL A 451 1.43 -6.70 -7.43
N PRO A 452 1.43 -7.33 -8.63
CA PRO A 452 2.67 -7.82 -9.23
C PRO A 452 3.68 -6.73 -9.55
N ILE A 453 3.23 -5.56 -10.04
CA ILE A 453 4.12 -4.44 -10.37
C ILE A 453 4.77 -3.90 -9.09
N THR A 454 3.98 -3.72 -8.03
CA THR A 454 4.49 -3.26 -6.73
C THR A 454 5.47 -4.27 -6.15
N ALA A 455 5.16 -5.58 -6.20
CA ALA A 455 6.05 -6.64 -5.76
C ALA A 455 7.40 -6.65 -6.51
N ALA A 456 7.37 -6.45 -7.82
CA ALA A 456 8.58 -6.39 -8.64
C ALA A 456 9.42 -5.14 -8.34
N PHE A 457 8.81 -3.96 -8.25
CA PHE A 457 9.50 -2.73 -7.90
C PHE A 457 10.09 -2.78 -6.49
N ALA A 458 9.34 -3.29 -5.52
CA ALA A 458 9.80 -3.49 -4.15
C ALA A 458 10.98 -4.48 -4.06
N ALA A 459 10.98 -5.53 -4.88
CA ALA A 459 12.10 -6.46 -4.97
C ALA A 459 13.37 -5.78 -5.52
N LEU A 460 13.25 -4.97 -6.57
CA LEU A 460 14.34 -4.16 -7.13
C LEU A 460 14.90 -3.15 -6.11
N GLN A 461 14.02 -2.54 -5.32
CA GLN A 461 14.40 -1.58 -4.29
C GLN A 461 14.89 -2.23 -2.98
N ASP A 462 14.74 -3.55 -2.85
CA ASP A 462 15.00 -4.32 -1.64
C ASP A 462 14.21 -3.82 -0.41
N TRP A 463 12.91 -3.62 -0.59
CA TRP A 463 11.98 -3.29 0.50
C TRP A 463 11.71 -4.51 1.39
N ASP A 464 11.24 -4.25 2.61
CA ASP A 464 11.12 -5.24 3.67
C ASP A 464 9.69 -5.72 3.89
N GLY A 465 8.68 -4.91 3.56
CA GLY A 465 7.28 -5.27 3.73
C GLY A 465 6.35 -4.62 2.72
N LEU A 466 5.34 -5.37 2.30
CA LEU A 466 4.22 -4.91 1.46
C LEU A 466 2.92 -5.41 2.09
N PHE A 467 1.98 -4.52 2.39
CA PHE A 467 0.67 -4.88 2.93
C PHE A 467 -0.45 -4.31 2.06
N PHE A 468 -1.24 -5.20 1.48
CA PHE A 468 -2.40 -4.79 0.67
C PHE A 468 -3.54 -4.34 1.60
N PHE A 469 -4.19 -3.22 1.27
CA PHE A 469 -5.35 -2.71 2.01
C PHE A 469 -6.64 -2.97 1.22
N ASP A 470 -7.57 -3.84 1.62
CA ASP A 470 -7.55 -4.76 2.75
C ASP A 470 -8.17 -6.12 2.37
N TYR A 471 -8.18 -7.11 3.26
CA TYR A 471 -8.84 -8.40 2.99
C TYR A 471 -10.35 -8.31 3.19
N ALA A 472 -10.78 -7.73 4.32
CA ALA A 472 -12.16 -7.60 4.73
C ALA A 472 -12.31 -6.61 5.91
N ASP A 473 -13.52 -6.06 6.06
CA ASP A 473 -13.94 -5.17 7.15
C ASP A 473 -15.06 -5.75 8.04
N GLY A 474 -15.45 -7.01 7.80
CA GLY A 474 -16.47 -7.75 8.57
C GLY A 474 -17.93 -7.43 8.22
N SER A 475 -18.19 -6.57 7.22
CA SER A 475 -19.55 -6.13 6.87
C SER A 475 -20.24 -6.95 5.77
N ARG A 476 -19.56 -7.93 5.16
CA ARG A 476 -19.96 -8.55 3.89
C ARG A 476 -19.82 -10.07 3.87
N GLY A 477 -20.65 -10.71 3.05
CA GLY A 477 -20.58 -12.16 2.79
C GLY A 477 -19.35 -12.56 1.94
N PRO A 478 -19.00 -13.86 1.91
CA PRO A 478 -17.72 -14.37 1.39
C PRO A 478 -17.33 -13.98 -0.04
N ALA A 479 -18.32 -13.83 -0.92
CA ALA A 479 -18.11 -13.66 -2.36
C ALA A 479 -18.67 -12.33 -2.87
N VAL A 480 -18.93 -11.36 -1.99
CA VAL A 480 -19.45 -10.05 -2.41
C VAL A 480 -18.28 -9.09 -2.59
N PRO A 481 -18.01 -8.59 -3.80
CA PRO A 481 -16.89 -7.66 -4.01
C PRO A 481 -17.05 -6.42 -3.14
N GLY A 482 -15.99 -6.09 -2.40
CA GLY A 482 -15.95 -4.93 -1.54
C GLY A 482 -15.20 -3.77 -2.16
N SER A 483 -15.54 -2.55 -1.74
CA SER A 483 -14.86 -1.32 -2.17
C SER A 483 -13.33 -1.39 -2.08
N PHE A 484 -12.81 -1.78 -0.92
CA PHE A 484 -11.37 -1.95 -0.69
C PHE A 484 -10.96 -3.40 -0.50
N ALA A 485 -11.92 -4.29 -0.23
CA ALA A 485 -11.67 -5.68 0.14
C ALA A 485 -11.17 -6.51 -1.06
N LEU A 486 -10.07 -7.23 -0.85
CA LEU A 486 -9.51 -8.23 -1.75
C LEU A 486 -10.43 -9.45 -1.84
N ARG A 487 -11.09 -9.81 -0.73
CA ARG A 487 -12.07 -10.89 -0.71
C ARG A 487 -13.25 -10.53 -1.62
N GLY A 488 -13.50 -11.39 -2.61
CA GLY A 488 -14.48 -11.14 -3.67
C GLY A 488 -13.94 -10.36 -4.88
N ASP A 489 -12.72 -9.81 -4.83
CA ASP A 489 -12.03 -9.22 -5.99
C ASP A 489 -11.18 -10.30 -6.71
N TRP A 490 -11.87 -11.28 -7.30
CA TRP A 490 -11.24 -12.46 -7.92
C TRP A 490 -10.26 -12.14 -9.04
N GLY A 491 -10.46 -11.02 -9.74
CA GLY A 491 -9.52 -10.52 -10.73
C GLY A 491 -8.14 -10.18 -10.15
N LYS A 492 -8.06 -9.65 -8.93
CA LYS A 492 -6.78 -9.44 -8.20
C LYS A 492 -6.29 -10.73 -7.55
N VAL A 493 -7.16 -11.48 -6.87
CA VAL A 493 -6.80 -12.73 -6.17
C VAL A 493 -6.09 -13.72 -7.08
N ALA A 494 -6.45 -13.76 -8.37
CA ALA A 494 -5.79 -14.57 -9.38
C ALA A 494 -4.26 -14.36 -9.46
N LEU A 495 -3.75 -13.19 -9.06
CA LEU A 495 -2.33 -12.82 -9.16
C LEU A 495 -1.62 -12.74 -7.79
N ILE A 496 -2.36 -12.76 -6.67
CA ILE A 496 -1.80 -12.55 -5.33
C ILE A 496 -0.73 -13.59 -4.97
N GLY A 497 -1.02 -14.88 -5.18
CA GLY A 497 -0.10 -15.95 -4.82
C GLY A 497 1.25 -15.88 -5.55
N GLN A 498 1.22 -15.59 -6.86
CA GLN A 498 2.43 -15.42 -7.65
C GLN A 498 3.19 -14.15 -7.26
N ALA A 499 2.51 -13.04 -6.96
CA ALA A 499 3.15 -11.82 -6.48
C ALA A 499 3.82 -12.01 -5.11
N ALA A 500 3.17 -12.74 -4.19
CA ALA A 500 3.72 -13.10 -2.90
C ALA A 500 5.01 -13.92 -3.05
N ARG A 501 4.99 -14.97 -3.89
CA ARG A 501 6.17 -15.80 -4.16
C ARG A 501 7.30 -15.01 -4.80
N LEU A 502 6.99 -14.16 -5.79
CA LEU A 502 7.96 -13.28 -6.46
C LEU A 502 8.71 -12.40 -5.45
N PHE A 503 7.99 -11.69 -4.60
CA PHE A 503 8.58 -10.75 -3.63
C PHE A 503 9.38 -11.48 -2.55
N ARG A 504 8.81 -12.54 -1.97
CA ARG A 504 9.37 -13.25 -0.81
C ARG A 504 10.53 -14.17 -1.15
N SER A 505 10.55 -14.75 -2.36
CA SER A 505 11.59 -15.71 -2.76
C SER A 505 12.78 -15.06 -3.46
N GLY A 506 12.75 -13.75 -3.69
CA GLY A 506 13.84 -13.04 -4.36
C GLY A 506 14.01 -13.42 -5.83
N TRP A 507 12.92 -13.77 -6.53
CA TRP A 507 12.97 -14.11 -7.96
C TRP A 507 13.46 -12.95 -8.84
N ILE A 508 13.22 -11.72 -8.39
CA ILE A 508 13.82 -10.52 -8.96
C ILE A 508 14.92 -10.07 -7.97
N PRO A 509 16.19 -10.03 -8.39
CA PRO A 509 17.27 -9.55 -7.54
C PRO A 509 17.13 -8.04 -7.31
N ALA A 510 17.61 -7.58 -6.16
CA ALA A 510 17.70 -6.15 -5.89
C ALA A 510 18.69 -5.47 -6.84
N ASN A 511 18.43 -4.20 -7.16
CA ASN A 511 19.36 -3.36 -7.90
C ASN A 511 20.68 -3.25 -7.12
N GLN A 512 21.79 -3.58 -7.78
CA GLN A 512 23.11 -3.63 -7.14
C GLN A 512 23.59 -2.25 -6.71
N GLU A 513 23.43 -1.26 -7.59
CA GLU A 513 23.79 0.13 -7.31
C GLU A 513 22.73 0.82 -6.44
N ALA A 514 23.20 1.63 -5.48
CA ALA A 514 22.37 2.48 -4.65
C ALA A 514 22.76 3.96 -4.83
N LEU A 515 21.77 4.83 -4.83
CA LEU A 515 21.93 6.28 -4.68
C LEU A 515 21.49 6.65 -3.27
N VAL A 516 22.46 7.03 -2.44
CA VAL A 516 22.23 7.51 -1.08
C VAL A 516 22.44 9.02 -1.09
N LEU A 517 21.38 9.77 -0.79
CA LEU A 517 21.34 11.23 -0.98
C LEU A 517 21.35 11.93 0.37
N PRO A 518 22.21 12.95 0.59
CA PRO A 518 22.24 13.68 1.85
C PRO A 518 20.90 14.41 2.04
N MET A 519 20.39 14.36 3.27
CA MET A 519 19.13 15.00 3.63
C MET A 519 19.18 15.56 5.05
N PRO A 520 20.09 16.52 5.36
CA PRO A 520 20.24 17.03 6.72
C PRO A 520 18.98 17.78 7.21
N ALA A 521 18.82 17.89 8.53
CA ALA A 521 17.61 18.43 9.17
C ALA A 521 17.20 19.83 8.67
N ASP A 522 18.15 20.73 8.39
CA ASP A 522 17.85 22.06 7.87
C ASP A 522 17.25 22.02 6.46
N THR A 523 17.75 21.12 5.60
CA THR A 523 17.19 20.85 4.28
C THR A 523 15.78 20.28 4.41
N GLN A 524 15.58 19.29 5.28
CA GLN A 524 14.25 18.73 5.55
C GLN A 524 13.25 19.81 6.00
N ALA A 525 13.63 20.68 6.94
CA ALA A 525 12.78 21.77 7.42
C ALA A 525 12.47 22.80 6.33
N ALA A 526 13.44 23.10 5.45
CA ALA A 526 13.22 23.99 4.31
C ALA A 526 12.24 23.39 3.29
N LEU A 527 12.38 22.10 2.98
CA LEU A 527 11.47 21.39 2.08
C LEU A 527 10.07 21.30 2.65
N ALA A 528 9.92 21.00 3.94
CA ALA A 528 8.61 20.93 4.60
C ALA A 528 7.93 22.30 4.74
N ALA A 529 8.70 23.40 4.77
CA ALA A 529 8.16 24.76 4.72
C ALA A 529 7.70 25.17 3.32
N SER A 530 8.12 24.47 2.26
CA SER A 530 7.73 24.77 0.88
C SER A 530 6.27 24.39 0.61
N ARG A 531 5.57 25.21 -0.18
CA ARG A 531 4.21 24.88 -0.66
C ARG A 531 4.18 24.00 -1.90
N ARG A 532 5.34 23.67 -2.46
CA ARG A 532 5.42 22.81 -3.64
C ARG A 532 5.02 21.38 -3.25
N PRO A 533 3.99 20.80 -3.87
CA PRO A 533 3.64 19.39 -3.63
C PRO A 533 4.78 18.42 -3.99
N ASP A 534 5.70 18.86 -4.85
CA ASP A 534 6.87 18.12 -5.34
C ASP A 534 8.20 18.65 -4.77
N ALA A 535 8.19 19.29 -3.59
CA ALA A 535 9.38 19.98 -3.04
C ALA A 535 10.60 19.05 -2.92
N LEU A 536 10.42 17.85 -2.39
CA LEU A 536 11.48 16.84 -2.26
C LEU A 536 12.01 16.45 -3.64
N GLU A 537 11.12 16.09 -4.55
CA GLU A 537 11.45 15.65 -5.88
C GLU A 537 12.17 16.73 -6.70
N ALA A 538 11.74 17.99 -6.56
CA ALA A 538 12.37 19.14 -7.17
C ALA A 538 13.78 19.39 -6.62
N HIS A 539 13.97 19.29 -5.31
CA HIS A 539 15.27 19.40 -4.65
C HIS A 539 16.24 18.31 -5.15
N LEU A 540 15.82 17.04 -5.12
CA LEU A 540 16.66 15.92 -5.57
C LEU A 540 17.04 16.05 -7.06
N ALA A 541 16.11 16.49 -7.90
CA ALA A 541 16.37 16.71 -9.33
C ALA A 541 17.34 17.88 -9.57
N ALA A 542 17.16 19.00 -8.86
CA ALA A 542 17.99 20.19 -9.04
C ALA A 542 19.41 19.98 -8.49
N ARG A 543 19.52 19.42 -7.28
CA ARG A 543 20.78 19.26 -6.54
C ARG A 543 21.59 18.07 -7.02
N HIS A 544 20.92 16.93 -7.21
CA HIS A 544 21.58 15.64 -7.47
C HIS A 544 21.25 15.05 -8.84
N GLY A 545 20.37 15.66 -9.63
CA GLY A 545 19.93 15.08 -10.91
C GLY A 545 19.10 13.81 -10.75
N VAL A 546 18.57 13.54 -9.55
CA VAL A 546 17.81 12.32 -9.26
C VAL A 546 16.33 12.55 -9.52
N VAL A 547 15.70 11.60 -10.21
CA VAL A 547 14.26 11.54 -10.48
C VAL A 547 13.72 10.15 -10.13
N GLU A 548 12.43 10.05 -9.81
CA GLU A 548 11.76 8.81 -9.39
C GLU A 548 11.97 7.64 -10.37
N ALA A 549 12.02 7.93 -11.67
CA ALA A 549 12.24 6.93 -12.72
C ALA A 549 13.59 6.18 -12.59
N MET A 550 14.57 6.74 -11.88
CA MET A 550 15.85 6.06 -11.61
C MET A 550 15.67 4.82 -10.71
N GLY A 551 14.58 4.75 -9.94
CA GLY A 551 14.23 3.62 -9.08
C GLY A 551 14.12 2.29 -9.84
N TRP A 552 13.89 2.29 -11.15
CA TRP A 552 13.93 1.05 -11.93
C TRP A 552 15.33 0.45 -12.02
N SER A 553 16.37 1.29 -12.00
CA SER A 553 17.75 0.90 -12.25
C SER A 553 18.66 0.91 -11.03
N ARG A 554 18.25 1.61 -9.96
CA ARG A 554 19.05 1.89 -8.76
C ARG A 554 18.18 1.81 -7.52
N ARG A 555 18.72 1.34 -6.41
CA ARG A 555 18.07 1.53 -5.09
C ARG A 555 18.21 3.00 -4.71
N ILE A 556 17.14 3.63 -4.25
CA ILE A 556 17.20 5.02 -3.77
C ILE A 556 17.01 5.04 -2.25
N ALA A 557 17.78 5.88 -1.56
CA ALA A 557 17.63 6.16 -0.15
C ALA A 557 18.15 7.55 0.20
N LEU A 558 17.68 8.08 1.33
CA LEU A 558 18.12 9.31 1.95
C LEU A 558 18.99 9.00 3.15
N ASP A 559 20.04 9.79 3.36
CA ASP A 559 20.86 9.79 4.56
C ASP A 559 20.63 11.09 5.34
N PRO A 560 19.78 11.07 6.38
CA PRO A 560 19.52 12.25 7.19
C PRO A 560 20.69 12.65 8.10
N SER A 561 21.72 11.82 8.22
CA SER A 561 22.93 12.09 9.00
C SER A 561 24.09 12.66 8.17
N ALA A 562 23.99 12.56 6.84
CA ALA A 562 25.00 13.11 5.93
C ALA A 562 24.92 14.64 5.87
N SER A 563 26.09 15.28 5.73
CA SER A 563 26.18 16.71 5.48
C SER A 563 25.65 17.06 4.09
N GLU A 564 25.05 18.24 3.92
CA GLU A 564 24.61 18.79 2.63
C GLU A 564 25.74 18.86 1.59
N ASP A 565 27.00 18.96 2.04
CA ASP A 565 28.19 19.03 1.19
C ASP A 565 28.74 17.64 0.82
N THR A 566 28.09 16.56 1.26
CA THR A 566 28.51 15.19 0.92
C THR A 566 28.48 15.00 -0.60
N PRO A 567 29.60 14.69 -1.25
CA PRO A 567 29.64 14.55 -2.71
C PRO A 567 28.79 13.37 -3.18
N VAL A 568 27.80 13.65 -4.01
CA VAL A 568 27.01 12.64 -4.73
C VAL A 568 27.31 12.76 -6.21
N ALA A 569 27.79 11.67 -6.82
CA ALA A 569 28.00 11.64 -8.26
C ALA A 569 26.65 11.82 -8.97
N ARG A 570 26.56 12.84 -9.84
CA ARG A 570 25.34 13.10 -10.61
C ARG A 570 25.12 11.93 -11.59
N PRO A 571 24.03 11.15 -11.45
CA PRO A 571 23.76 10.04 -12.33
C PRO A 571 23.37 10.54 -13.73
N ALA A 572 23.60 9.70 -14.74
CA ALA A 572 23.08 9.93 -16.07
C ALA A 572 21.53 9.88 -16.05
N ALA A 573 20.89 10.64 -16.92
CA ALA A 573 19.44 10.57 -17.08
C ALA A 573 19.02 9.15 -17.48
N PRO A 574 17.87 8.64 -16.96
CA PRO A 574 17.43 7.30 -17.28
C PRO A 574 17.09 7.19 -18.77
N ALA A 575 17.64 6.15 -19.42
CA ALA A 575 17.31 5.84 -20.80
C ALA A 575 15.87 5.29 -20.91
N GLN A 576 15.24 5.53 -22.06
CA GLN A 576 13.93 4.97 -22.39
C GLN A 576 14.07 3.76 -23.34
N PRO A 577 13.27 2.70 -23.17
CA PRO A 577 12.36 2.45 -22.04
C PRO A 577 13.14 2.23 -20.73
N LEU A 578 12.49 2.48 -19.59
CA LEU A 578 13.07 2.34 -18.26
C LEU A 578 13.33 0.85 -17.96
N ARG A 579 14.51 0.50 -17.44
CA ARG A 579 14.93 -0.90 -17.25
C ARG A 579 15.70 -1.11 -15.95
N SER A 580 15.54 -2.29 -15.35
CA SER A 580 16.53 -2.78 -14.37
C SER A 580 17.83 -3.14 -15.09
N PRO A 581 19.00 -3.04 -14.43
CA PRO A 581 20.29 -3.28 -15.09
C PRO A 581 20.45 -4.72 -15.59
N GLY A 582 19.85 -5.69 -14.91
CA GLY A 582 19.84 -7.11 -15.32
C GLY A 582 18.76 -7.45 -16.36
N GLY A 583 17.90 -6.48 -16.72
CA GLY A 583 16.82 -6.67 -17.70
C GLY A 583 15.58 -7.38 -17.17
N GLU A 584 15.53 -7.68 -15.87
CA GLU A 584 14.41 -8.38 -15.24
C GLU A 584 13.09 -7.61 -15.29
N VAL A 585 13.15 -6.28 -15.34
CA VAL A 585 11.97 -5.44 -15.52
C VAL A 585 12.23 -4.38 -16.58
N THR A 586 11.28 -4.20 -17.49
CA THR A 586 11.26 -3.13 -18.48
C THR A 586 9.91 -2.42 -18.43
N TYR A 587 9.91 -1.10 -18.30
CA TYR A 587 8.72 -0.26 -18.34
C TYR A 587 8.86 0.79 -19.44
N ASP A 588 7.93 0.77 -20.39
CA ASP A 588 7.79 1.81 -21.42
C ASP A 588 6.63 2.74 -21.02
N PRO A 589 6.91 3.96 -20.51
CA PRO A 589 5.88 4.91 -20.12
C PRO A 589 5.13 5.50 -21.33
N THR A 590 5.70 5.46 -22.54
CA THR A 590 5.03 5.97 -23.75
C THR A 590 3.96 4.99 -24.21
N GLN A 591 4.25 3.69 -24.16
CA GLN A 591 3.29 2.64 -24.49
C GLN A 591 2.38 2.28 -23.30
N GLY A 592 2.78 2.64 -22.07
CA GLY A 592 2.11 2.21 -20.86
C GLY A 592 2.16 0.69 -20.70
N VAL A 593 3.35 0.09 -20.90
CA VAL A 593 3.56 -1.36 -20.86
C VAL A 593 4.73 -1.70 -19.96
N LEU A 594 4.53 -2.68 -19.08
CA LEU A 594 5.57 -3.23 -18.22
C LEU A 594 5.74 -4.73 -18.47
N GLY A 595 6.97 -5.16 -18.70
CA GLY A 595 7.38 -6.55 -18.79
C GLY A 595 8.24 -6.97 -17.60
N ILE A 596 7.98 -8.16 -17.06
CA ILE A 596 8.85 -8.86 -16.10
C ILE A 596 9.47 -10.06 -16.82
N GLN A 597 10.78 -10.25 -16.67
CA GLN A 597 11.56 -11.30 -17.31
C GLN A 597 12.65 -11.82 -16.37
N ALA A 598 12.29 -12.74 -15.47
CA ALA A 598 13.23 -13.40 -14.57
C ALA A 598 13.18 -14.92 -14.76
N PRO A 599 14.21 -15.68 -14.30
CA PRO A 599 14.28 -17.11 -14.59
C PRO A 599 13.02 -17.89 -14.18
N GLN A 600 12.36 -17.54 -13.07
CA GLN A 600 11.17 -18.23 -12.55
C GLN A 600 9.84 -17.55 -12.93
N VAL A 601 9.87 -16.33 -13.48
CA VAL A 601 8.65 -15.54 -13.73
C VAL A 601 8.75 -14.67 -14.97
N LEU A 602 7.72 -14.73 -15.81
CA LEU A 602 7.43 -13.74 -16.84
C LEU A 602 6.15 -12.99 -16.49
N GLY A 603 6.11 -11.70 -16.80
CA GLY A 603 4.94 -10.86 -16.60
C GLY A 603 4.73 -9.86 -17.73
N LEU A 604 3.47 -9.52 -18.00
CA LEU A 604 3.08 -8.50 -18.97
C LEU A 604 1.88 -7.72 -18.46
N PHE A 605 2.06 -6.40 -18.37
CA PHE A 605 1.07 -5.47 -17.83
C PHE A 605 0.90 -4.27 -18.75
N GLY A 606 -0.30 -3.69 -18.77
CA GLY A 606 -0.61 -2.55 -19.61
C GLY A 606 -1.22 -2.93 -20.97
N ARG A 607 -0.97 -2.13 -22.00
CA ARG A 607 -1.50 -2.35 -23.36
C ARG A 607 -0.42 -2.85 -24.31
N PRO A 608 -0.12 -4.16 -24.34
CA PRO A 608 1.03 -4.68 -25.06
C PRO A 608 0.93 -4.42 -26.57
N PRO A 609 2.08 -4.19 -27.24
CA PRO A 609 2.13 -4.11 -28.69
C PRO A 609 1.80 -5.48 -29.32
N ALA A 610 1.43 -5.46 -30.60
CA ALA A 610 1.05 -6.68 -31.33
C ALA A 610 2.20 -7.71 -31.47
N SER A 611 3.45 -7.28 -31.40
CA SER A 611 4.64 -8.15 -31.47
C SER A 611 5.30 -8.25 -30.10
N PRO A 612 5.50 -9.46 -29.56
CA PRO A 612 6.09 -9.64 -28.23
C PRO A 612 7.60 -9.42 -28.24
N ASP A 613 8.16 -9.13 -27.06
CA ASP A 613 9.59 -9.24 -26.83
C ASP A 613 10.05 -10.70 -27.07
N ALA A 614 11.17 -10.87 -27.76
CA ALA A 614 11.74 -12.17 -28.11
C ALA A 614 11.96 -13.05 -26.87
N ASN A 615 12.33 -12.46 -25.73
CA ASN A 615 12.61 -13.16 -24.48
C ASN A 615 11.47 -13.06 -23.45
N GLY A 616 10.45 -12.24 -23.75
CA GLY A 616 9.36 -11.95 -22.82
C GLY A 616 8.06 -12.67 -23.13
N LEU A 617 7.08 -12.42 -22.27
CA LEU A 617 5.70 -12.80 -22.49
C LEU A 617 5.08 -11.89 -23.57
N GLY A 618 4.23 -12.50 -24.40
CA GLY A 618 3.44 -11.84 -25.43
C GLY A 618 1.96 -12.07 -25.21
N ALA A 619 1.13 -11.09 -25.54
CA ALA A 619 -0.32 -11.27 -25.54
C ALA A 619 -0.95 -10.56 -26.73
N ARG A 620 -1.70 -11.31 -27.54
CA ARG A 620 -2.52 -10.78 -28.63
C ARG A 620 -3.99 -10.99 -28.29
N PHE A 621 -4.68 -9.91 -27.95
CA PHE A 621 -6.11 -9.99 -27.63
C PHE A 621 -6.94 -10.33 -28.88
N THR A 622 -7.86 -11.27 -28.73
CA THR A 622 -8.70 -11.81 -29.82
C THR A 622 -10.19 -11.51 -29.63
N GLY A 623 -10.55 -10.86 -28.51
CA GLY A 623 -11.91 -10.39 -28.24
C GLY A 623 -12.22 -9.04 -28.88
N ASN A 624 -13.49 -8.63 -28.76
CA ASN A 624 -13.98 -7.33 -29.21
C ASN A 624 -13.94 -6.26 -28.10
N ASP A 625 -13.13 -6.47 -27.06
CA ASP A 625 -12.95 -5.44 -26.02
C ASP A 625 -12.31 -4.20 -26.66
N PRO A 626 -12.95 -3.03 -26.60
CA PRO A 626 -12.41 -1.81 -27.19
C PRO A 626 -11.15 -1.28 -26.49
N ALA A 627 -10.82 -1.77 -25.28
CA ALA A 627 -9.69 -1.30 -24.49
C ALA A 627 -8.99 -2.45 -23.72
N PRO A 628 -8.47 -3.47 -24.42
CA PRO A 628 -7.88 -4.63 -23.78
C PRO A 628 -6.68 -4.23 -22.92
N HIS A 629 -6.57 -4.85 -21.74
CA HIS A 629 -5.53 -4.56 -20.76
C HIS A 629 -4.92 -5.87 -20.26
N ALA A 630 -3.60 -5.99 -20.34
CA ALA A 630 -2.87 -7.15 -19.86
C ALA A 630 -2.60 -7.02 -18.36
N SER A 631 -2.81 -8.12 -17.65
CA SER A 631 -2.35 -8.34 -16.28
C SER A 631 -2.01 -9.81 -16.15
N ILE A 632 -0.90 -10.21 -16.77
CA ILE A 632 -0.58 -11.63 -17.00
C ILE A 632 0.71 -11.99 -16.26
N LEU A 633 0.67 -13.09 -15.52
CA LEU A 633 1.85 -13.71 -14.91
C LEU A 633 1.98 -15.16 -15.34
N LEU A 634 3.19 -15.56 -15.71
CA LEU A 634 3.59 -16.94 -15.91
C LEU A 634 4.70 -17.27 -14.91
N THR A 635 4.50 -18.27 -14.06
CA THR A 635 5.50 -18.66 -13.04
C THR A 635 5.74 -20.16 -13.02
N ALA A 636 6.95 -20.56 -12.62
CA ALA A 636 7.25 -21.94 -12.29
C ALA A 636 6.62 -22.33 -10.94
N ALA A 637 5.68 -23.27 -10.94
CA ALA A 637 5.05 -23.77 -9.73
C ALA A 637 6.02 -24.58 -8.85
N ASP A 638 7.02 -25.21 -9.47
CA ASP A 638 8.07 -26.01 -8.85
C ASP A 638 9.34 -25.20 -8.46
N ASN A 639 9.29 -23.87 -8.57
CA ASN A 639 10.37 -22.93 -8.22
C ASN A 639 11.68 -23.11 -9.02
N LYS A 640 11.64 -23.84 -10.13
CA LYS A 640 12.78 -23.94 -11.08
C LYS A 640 12.76 -22.79 -12.09
N PRO A 641 13.85 -22.52 -12.82
CA PRO A 641 13.79 -21.70 -14.01
C PRO A 641 12.71 -22.22 -14.97
N LEU A 642 11.97 -21.33 -15.64
CA LEU A 642 10.85 -21.64 -16.54
C LEU A 642 11.26 -22.61 -17.67
N ALA A 643 12.52 -22.54 -18.11
CA ALA A 643 13.08 -23.45 -19.11
C ALA A 643 13.21 -24.91 -18.58
N ASP A 644 13.45 -25.08 -17.28
CA ASP A 644 13.69 -26.38 -16.64
C ASP A 644 12.47 -26.90 -15.87
N SER A 645 11.49 -26.01 -15.62
CA SER A 645 10.28 -26.31 -14.88
C SER A 645 9.48 -27.41 -15.56
N GLN A 646 8.79 -28.21 -14.76
CA GLN A 646 7.87 -29.26 -15.24
C GLN A 646 6.40 -28.88 -15.02
N GLN A 647 6.15 -27.72 -14.42
CA GLN A 647 4.82 -27.26 -14.08
C GLN A 647 4.81 -25.73 -14.00
N LEU A 648 4.07 -25.12 -14.93
CA LEU A 648 3.88 -23.67 -14.98
C LEU A 648 2.45 -23.31 -14.57
N LEU A 649 2.30 -22.15 -13.97
CA LEU A 649 1.03 -21.48 -13.73
C LEU A 649 0.98 -20.22 -14.58
N LEU A 650 0.01 -20.12 -15.48
CA LEU A 650 -0.38 -18.90 -16.16
C LEU A 650 -1.64 -18.33 -15.51
N SER A 651 -1.57 -17.09 -15.09
CA SER A 651 -2.68 -16.38 -14.45
C SER A 651 -3.05 -15.11 -15.21
N LEU A 652 -4.35 -14.86 -15.30
CA LEU A 652 -4.95 -13.71 -15.97
C LEU A 652 -5.66 -12.87 -14.92
N GLY A 653 -5.03 -11.76 -14.54
CA GLY A 653 -5.68 -10.69 -13.83
C GLY A 653 -6.75 -10.03 -14.70
N SER A 654 -7.81 -9.56 -14.06
CA SER A 654 -8.97 -8.97 -14.73
C SER A 654 -9.66 -7.95 -13.82
N GLY A 655 -10.55 -7.14 -14.38
CA GLY A 655 -11.42 -6.28 -13.58
C GLY A 655 -12.53 -7.10 -12.92
N THR A 656 -12.92 -6.73 -11.70
CA THR A 656 -14.04 -7.36 -10.99
C THR A 656 -15.19 -6.36 -10.80
N VAL A 657 -16.42 -6.82 -11.03
CA VAL A 657 -17.64 -6.08 -10.66
C VAL A 657 -18.64 -6.99 -9.93
N GLY A 658 -19.55 -6.39 -9.16
CA GLY A 658 -20.68 -7.11 -8.58
C GLY A 658 -21.79 -7.42 -9.58
N THR A 659 -22.85 -8.07 -9.10
CA THR A 659 -24.11 -8.29 -9.81
C THR A 659 -25.05 -7.10 -9.65
N GLN A 660 -25.74 -6.67 -10.71
CA GLN A 660 -26.75 -5.61 -10.63
C GLN A 660 -27.94 -6.06 -9.75
N PRO A 661 -28.26 -5.34 -8.66
CA PRO A 661 -29.41 -5.67 -7.81
C PRO A 661 -30.72 -5.78 -8.61
N GLY A 662 -31.51 -6.82 -8.34
CA GLY A 662 -32.82 -7.03 -8.96
C GLY A 662 -32.81 -7.46 -10.43
N SER A 663 -31.64 -7.71 -11.03
CA SER A 663 -31.58 -8.18 -12.42
C SER A 663 -32.01 -9.65 -12.57
N LEU A 664 -32.87 -9.92 -13.56
CA LEU A 664 -33.37 -11.26 -13.92
C LEU A 664 -33.28 -11.46 -15.46
N PRO A 665 -32.39 -12.33 -15.96
CA PRO A 665 -31.38 -13.10 -15.22
C PRO A 665 -30.33 -12.19 -14.57
N PRO A 666 -29.59 -12.65 -13.54
CA PRO A 666 -28.59 -11.82 -12.90
C PRO A 666 -27.45 -11.49 -13.86
N ARG A 667 -27.08 -10.21 -13.94
CA ARG A 667 -26.08 -9.67 -14.87
C ARG A 667 -25.01 -8.85 -14.13
N PRO A 668 -23.80 -8.67 -14.71
CA PRO A 668 -22.78 -7.78 -14.15
C PRO A 668 -23.30 -6.34 -14.04
N LYS A 669 -22.91 -5.67 -12.96
CA LYS A 669 -23.11 -4.24 -12.78
C LYS A 669 -22.22 -3.47 -13.75
N GLN A 670 -22.80 -2.50 -14.45
CA GLN A 670 -22.13 -1.76 -15.51
C GLN A 670 -21.40 -0.53 -14.98
N MET A 671 -20.24 -0.26 -15.56
CA MET A 671 -19.51 1.00 -15.39
C MET A 671 -20.05 2.04 -16.38
N VAL A 672 -20.47 3.20 -15.87
CA VAL A 672 -21.09 4.29 -16.62
C VAL A 672 -20.38 5.61 -16.32
N LYS A 673 -20.54 6.62 -17.19
CA LYS A 673 -20.03 7.96 -16.91
C LYS A 673 -20.73 8.60 -15.71
N HIS A 674 -19.96 9.23 -14.83
CA HIS A 674 -20.53 9.96 -13.70
C HIS A 674 -21.26 11.22 -14.19
N PRO A 675 -22.44 11.58 -13.65
CA PRO A 675 -23.21 12.74 -14.12
C PRO A 675 -22.49 14.09 -13.99
N SER A 676 -21.51 14.21 -13.09
CA SER A 676 -20.79 15.47 -12.85
C SER A 676 -19.74 15.86 -13.91
N GLY A 677 -19.45 15.01 -14.92
CA GLY A 677 -18.43 15.32 -15.93
C GLY A 677 -18.05 14.14 -16.84
N SER A 678 -17.47 14.44 -18.00
CA SER A 678 -17.20 13.46 -19.07
C SER A 678 -16.07 12.46 -18.78
N ASP A 679 -15.13 12.80 -17.89
CA ASP A 679 -13.85 12.07 -17.77
C ASP A 679 -13.79 11.15 -16.56
N SER A 680 -14.89 11.05 -15.80
CA SER A 680 -15.00 10.19 -14.63
C SER A 680 -16.07 9.13 -14.79
N TRP A 681 -15.89 8.01 -14.11
CA TRP A 681 -16.73 6.83 -14.15
C TRP A 681 -17.32 6.55 -12.76
N THR A 682 -18.44 5.83 -12.77
CA THR A 682 -19.10 5.26 -11.60
C THR A 682 -19.82 3.97 -12.00
N LEU A 683 -20.54 3.33 -11.08
CA LEU A 683 -21.43 2.23 -11.38
C LEU A 683 -22.85 2.72 -11.67
N GLU A 684 -23.56 2.01 -12.55
CA GLU A 684 -24.97 2.29 -12.82
C GLU A 684 -25.80 2.32 -11.51
N PRO A 685 -26.76 3.25 -11.37
CA PRO A 685 -27.63 3.30 -10.19
C PRO A 685 -28.37 1.99 -9.92
N ASP A 686 -28.58 1.68 -8.64
CA ASP A 686 -29.41 0.54 -8.24
C ASP A 686 -30.89 0.86 -8.55
N PRO A 687 -31.76 -0.13 -8.87
CA PRO A 687 -33.15 0.15 -9.26
C PRO A 687 -33.97 0.92 -8.22
N GLN A 688 -33.66 0.74 -6.93
CA GLN A 688 -34.30 1.46 -5.81
C GLN A 688 -33.74 2.88 -5.60
N PHE A 689 -32.64 3.21 -6.28
CA PHE A 689 -31.85 4.43 -6.10
C PHE A 689 -31.55 5.11 -7.44
N MET A 690 -32.43 4.99 -8.45
CA MET A 690 -32.23 5.55 -9.80
C MET A 690 -32.02 7.07 -9.84
N GLN A 691 -32.47 7.78 -8.80
CA GLN A 691 -32.27 9.22 -8.60
C GLN A 691 -30.87 9.58 -8.10
N ARG A 692 -30.08 8.60 -7.64
CA ARG A 692 -28.71 8.81 -7.15
C ARG A 692 -27.75 8.78 -8.33
N PRO A 693 -26.64 9.55 -8.27
CA PRO A 693 -25.72 9.64 -9.40
C PRO A 693 -24.93 8.35 -9.64
N SER A 694 -24.80 7.51 -8.60
CA SER A 694 -24.03 6.27 -8.63
C SER A 694 -24.79 5.11 -7.99
N GLY A 695 -24.52 3.90 -8.47
CA GLY A 695 -24.79 2.69 -7.70
C GLY A 695 -23.92 2.64 -6.43
N SER A 696 -24.31 1.78 -5.48
CA SER A 696 -23.48 1.52 -4.29
C SER A 696 -22.03 1.18 -4.67
N HIS A 697 -21.07 1.84 -4.05
CA HIS A 697 -19.64 1.54 -4.12
C HIS A 697 -19.29 0.19 -3.49
N ASN A 698 -20.13 -0.27 -2.55
CA ASN A 698 -20.10 -1.65 -2.08
C ASN A 698 -20.83 -2.54 -3.10
N GLY A 699 -20.16 -3.58 -3.58
CA GLY A 699 -20.72 -4.53 -4.52
C GLY A 699 -21.87 -5.36 -3.93
N SER A 700 -22.53 -6.12 -4.79
CA SER A 700 -23.67 -6.98 -4.44
C SER A 700 -23.64 -8.28 -5.23
N GLY A 701 -24.13 -9.37 -4.65
CA GLY A 701 -24.20 -10.67 -5.30
C GLY A 701 -22.82 -11.25 -5.66
N GLN A 702 -22.82 -12.28 -6.51
CA GLN A 702 -21.60 -12.94 -6.97
C GLN A 702 -20.75 -12.01 -7.87
N PRO A 703 -19.43 -12.20 -7.88
CA PRO A 703 -18.51 -11.43 -8.70
C PRO A 703 -18.59 -11.82 -10.17
N TRP A 704 -18.25 -10.86 -11.02
CA TRP A 704 -18.06 -11.04 -12.45
C TRP A 704 -16.69 -10.50 -12.84
N LEU A 705 -15.97 -11.29 -13.63
CA LEU A 705 -14.61 -10.96 -14.07
C LEU A 705 -14.64 -10.52 -15.54
N THR A 706 -13.84 -9.53 -15.91
CA THR A 706 -13.71 -9.11 -17.32
C THR A 706 -13.09 -10.23 -18.15
N LEU A 707 -13.70 -10.52 -19.30
CA LEU A 707 -13.25 -11.58 -20.21
C LEU A 707 -12.12 -11.07 -21.11
N ASN A 708 -10.91 -11.58 -20.91
CA ASN A 708 -9.67 -11.16 -21.58
C ASN A 708 -9.19 -12.26 -22.55
N ARG A 709 -9.92 -12.45 -23.65
CA ARG A 709 -9.52 -13.42 -24.68
C ARG A 709 -8.22 -13.01 -25.34
N ALA A 710 -7.22 -13.88 -25.29
CA ALA A 710 -5.90 -13.61 -25.86
C ALA A 710 -5.21 -14.89 -26.33
N ASP A 711 -4.28 -14.71 -27.27
CA ASP A 711 -3.20 -15.66 -27.50
C ASP A 711 -1.99 -15.20 -26.68
N VAL A 712 -1.65 -15.97 -25.65
CA VAL A 712 -0.52 -15.68 -24.76
C VAL A 712 0.68 -16.53 -25.19
N SER A 713 1.84 -15.91 -25.40
CA SER A 713 3.04 -16.62 -25.86
C SER A 713 4.28 -16.34 -25.02
N TRP A 714 5.20 -17.30 -24.91
CA TRP A 714 6.47 -17.13 -24.20
C TRP A 714 7.55 -18.06 -24.77
N PRO A 715 8.84 -17.78 -24.55
CA PRO A 715 9.92 -18.68 -24.91
C PRO A 715 9.82 -20.01 -24.16
N THR A 716 10.01 -21.12 -24.86
CA THR A 716 10.04 -22.44 -24.24
C THR A 716 11.07 -23.35 -24.93
N PRO A 717 11.74 -24.23 -24.18
CA PRO A 717 12.48 -25.34 -24.77
C PRO A 717 11.59 -26.56 -25.06
N TRP A 718 10.34 -26.57 -24.61
CA TRP A 718 9.45 -27.72 -24.78
C TRP A 718 9.05 -27.91 -26.24
N THR A 719 8.91 -29.16 -26.67
CA THR A 719 8.43 -29.54 -28.00
C THR A 719 6.95 -29.91 -28.02
N ALA A 720 6.37 -30.18 -26.85
CA ALA A 720 4.95 -30.48 -26.66
C ALA A 720 4.52 -29.96 -25.28
N ALA A 721 3.25 -29.57 -25.14
CA ALA A 721 2.67 -29.11 -23.89
C ALA A 721 1.20 -29.49 -23.79
N GLN A 722 0.73 -29.71 -22.56
CA GLN A 722 -0.69 -29.84 -22.24
C GLN A 722 -1.09 -28.70 -21.29
N VAL A 723 -2.21 -28.05 -21.62
CA VAL A 723 -2.72 -26.89 -20.89
C VAL A 723 -4.08 -27.24 -20.29
N TYR A 724 -4.24 -26.98 -19.01
CA TYR A 724 -5.47 -27.21 -18.27
C TYR A 724 -5.98 -25.89 -17.69
N PRO A 725 -7.18 -25.41 -18.05
CA PRO A 725 -7.87 -24.42 -17.24
C PRO A 725 -8.09 -24.98 -15.83
N LEU A 726 -8.06 -24.13 -14.82
CA LEU A 726 -8.31 -24.56 -13.43
C LEU A 726 -9.67 -24.06 -12.93
N ASP A 727 -10.33 -24.88 -12.12
CA ASP A 727 -11.54 -24.48 -11.39
C ASP A 727 -11.21 -23.62 -10.16
N GLY A 728 -12.25 -23.16 -9.45
CA GLY A 728 -12.11 -22.30 -8.27
C GLY A 728 -11.31 -22.90 -7.10
N GLN A 729 -11.04 -24.20 -7.13
CA GLN A 729 -10.22 -24.91 -6.14
C GLN A 729 -8.79 -25.15 -6.66
N GLY A 730 -8.45 -24.69 -7.86
CA GLY A 730 -7.17 -24.93 -8.52
C GLY A 730 -7.05 -26.34 -9.12
N LYS A 731 -8.16 -27.08 -9.29
CA LYS A 731 -8.13 -28.42 -9.91
C LYS A 731 -8.22 -28.29 -11.42
N ARG A 732 -7.53 -29.19 -12.13
CA ARG A 732 -7.56 -29.27 -13.59
C ARG A 732 -8.97 -29.53 -14.10
N MET A 733 -9.44 -28.67 -14.98
CA MET A 733 -10.59 -28.91 -15.85
C MET A 733 -10.16 -29.76 -17.06
N ALA A 734 -11.07 -29.97 -18.02
CA ALA A 734 -10.72 -30.62 -19.28
C ALA A 734 -9.57 -29.87 -19.97
N ALA A 735 -8.57 -30.62 -20.45
CA ALA A 735 -7.44 -30.04 -21.17
C ALA A 735 -7.92 -29.25 -22.39
N LEU A 736 -7.24 -28.15 -22.70
CA LEU A 736 -7.49 -27.41 -23.93
C LEU A 736 -7.23 -28.31 -25.14
N PRO A 737 -8.06 -28.22 -26.20
CA PRO A 737 -7.82 -28.97 -27.43
C PRO A 737 -6.52 -28.52 -28.09
N ALA A 738 -5.88 -29.41 -28.87
CA ALA A 738 -4.61 -29.13 -29.54
C ALA A 738 -4.63 -27.88 -30.44
N SER A 739 -5.80 -27.48 -30.95
CA SER A 739 -5.96 -26.23 -31.72
C SER A 739 -5.76 -24.95 -30.91
N ARG A 740 -5.72 -25.01 -29.58
CA ARG A 740 -5.47 -23.88 -28.67
C ARG A 740 -4.01 -23.75 -28.26
N VAL A 741 -3.19 -24.75 -28.55
CA VAL A 741 -1.79 -24.81 -28.09
C VAL A 741 -0.89 -25.00 -29.30
N SER A 742 0.00 -24.06 -29.54
CA SER A 742 0.99 -24.18 -30.61
C SER A 742 2.39 -23.94 -30.08
N ILE A 743 3.36 -24.68 -30.62
CA ILE A 743 4.77 -24.49 -30.32
C ILE A 743 5.49 -24.30 -31.66
N GLY A 744 6.21 -23.20 -31.80
CA GLY A 744 6.91 -22.85 -33.03
C GLY A 744 7.86 -21.68 -32.81
N GLY A 745 8.98 -21.67 -33.54
CA GLY A 745 9.99 -20.60 -33.43
C GLY A 745 10.58 -20.45 -32.02
N GLY A 746 10.66 -21.53 -31.23
CA GLY A 746 11.13 -21.51 -29.85
C GLY A 746 10.15 -20.91 -28.84
N ARG A 747 8.87 -20.75 -29.22
CA ARG A 747 7.82 -20.19 -28.35
C ARG A 747 6.62 -21.11 -28.25
N LEU A 748 6.00 -21.14 -27.08
CA LEU A 748 4.70 -21.74 -26.84
C LEU A 748 3.64 -20.64 -26.89
N THR A 749 2.51 -20.88 -27.54
CA THR A 749 1.35 -20.00 -27.57
C THR A 749 0.10 -20.75 -27.11
N VAL A 750 -0.66 -20.13 -26.21
CA VAL A 750 -1.94 -20.62 -25.69
C VAL A 750 -3.04 -19.63 -25.99
N SER A 751 -4.08 -20.06 -26.69
CA SER A 751 -5.34 -19.32 -26.81
C SER A 751 -6.20 -19.53 -25.56
N VAL A 752 -6.32 -18.51 -24.73
CA VAL A 752 -7.04 -18.56 -23.45
C VAL A 752 -8.47 -18.01 -23.57
N GLN A 753 -9.37 -18.51 -22.71
CA GLN A 753 -10.76 -18.05 -22.56
C GLN A 753 -11.61 -18.03 -23.85
N ALA A 754 -11.27 -18.86 -24.84
CA ALA A 754 -11.89 -18.81 -26.16
C ALA A 754 -13.36 -19.29 -26.15
N THR A 755 -13.71 -20.26 -25.30
CA THR A 755 -15.09 -20.71 -25.04
C THR A 755 -15.41 -20.65 -23.56
N SER A 756 -16.69 -20.66 -23.19
CA SER A 756 -17.12 -20.60 -21.78
C SER A 756 -16.65 -21.78 -20.94
N GLN A 757 -16.46 -22.94 -21.54
CA GLN A 757 -15.94 -24.16 -20.88
C GLN A 757 -14.42 -24.08 -20.67
N GLU A 758 -13.73 -23.24 -21.44
CA GLU A 758 -12.28 -23.02 -21.37
C GLU A 758 -11.93 -21.78 -20.54
N THR A 759 -12.92 -21.01 -20.09
CA THR A 759 -12.72 -19.75 -19.37
C THR A 759 -12.33 -19.98 -17.92
N SER A 760 -11.12 -19.56 -17.56
CA SER A 760 -10.59 -19.54 -16.21
C SER A 760 -9.63 -18.34 -16.06
N PRO A 761 -9.45 -17.77 -14.85
CA PRO A 761 -8.31 -16.89 -14.58
C PRO A 761 -6.99 -17.66 -14.46
N TRP A 762 -7.00 -18.99 -14.33
CA TRP A 762 -5.81 -19.82 -14.11
C TRP A 762 -5.70 -20.96 -15.12
N TYR A 763 -4.47 -21.18 -15.59
CA TYR A 763 -4.11 -22.29 -16.46
C TYR A 763 -2.84 -22.95 -15.95
N GLU A 764 -2.91 -24.26 -15.69
CA GLU A 764 -1.73 -25.07 -15.43
C GLU A 764 -1.18 -25.61 -16.75
N ILE A 765 0.13 -25.50 -16.96
CA ILE A 765 0.81 -26.00 -18.14
C ILE A 765 1.89 -26.98 -17.73
N VAL A 766 1.89 -28.15 -18.37
CA VAL A 766 2.88 -29.20 -18.19
C VAL A 766 3.48 -29.64 -19.53
N PRO A 767 4.71 -30.18 -19.55
CA PRO A 767 5.27 -30.80 -20.75
C PRO A 767 4.34 -31.89 -21.28
N GLY A 768 4.12 -31.91 -22.59
CA GLY A 768 3.35 -32.95 -23.26
C GLY A 768 4.19 -34.21 -23.48
N PRO A 769 3.57 -35.37 -23.71
CA PRO A 769 4.31 -36.55 -24.13
C PRO A 769 5.03 -36.24 -25.45
N ALA A 770 6.32 -36.59 -25.54
CA ALA A 770 7.06 -36.46 -26.78
C ALA A 770 6.30 -37.18 -27.90
N GLN A 771 5.98 -36.47 -28.99
CA GLN A 771 5.43 -37.15 -30.16
C GLN A 771 6.46 -38.19 -30.59
N ALA A 772 6.07 -39.47 -30.56
CA ALA A 772 6.88 -40.52 -31.16
C ALA A 772 7.15 -40.09 -32.60
N ALA A 773 8.43 -39.99 -32.96
CA ALA A 773 8.83 -39.66 -34.31
C ALA A 773 8.08 -40.60 -35.26
N ALA A 774 7.12 -40.07 -36.00
CA ALA A 774 6.43 -40.83 -37.03
C ALA A 774 7.52 -41.28 -38.00
N GLY A 775 7.87 -42.56 -37.95
CA GLY A 775 8.77 -43.17 -38.90
C GLY A 775 8.26 -42.81 -40.29
N ARG A 776 9.09 -42.10 -41.05
CA ARG A 776 8.80 -41.87 -42.47
C ARG A 776 8.62 -43.24 -43.12
N PRO A 777 7.56 -43.43 -43.93
CA PRO A 777 7.33 -44.69 -44.64
C PRO A 777 8.49 -45.05 -45.57
#